data_AF-A0A5D2D5G9-F1
#
_entry.id   AF-A0A5D2D5G9-F1
#
_cell.length_a   1.000
_cell.length_b   1.000
_cell.length_c   1.000
_cell.angle_alpha   90.00
_cell.angle_beta   90.00
_cell.angle_gamma   90.00
#
_symmetry.space_group_name_H-M   'P 1'
#
loop_
_entity.id
_entity.type
_entity.pdbx_description
1 polymer ?
#
loop_
_entity_poly.entity_id
_entity_poly.type
_entity_poly.pdbx_seq_one_letter_code
_entity_poly.pdbx_strand_id
1 'polypeptide(L)'
;MGFSNSRSVRFEDDLELTKLPPMNGDGMVKLKYNINGTKISEPGTERVESKLPATTRRGKLLKAKVLSRVFSEDFERVKKKILDPRGPVIRRWNKIFLVACLVSLFVDPLFFYLPIVKKDVCIDIGIPLEVILTMVRSLADAFYIVQIFIRFRTAYVAPPSRVFGRGELIIDSGKIASRYLKKSFWIDLLAALPLPQVLIWIIIPNLNGSTMMNTKNMLRFIIIFQYLPRLFLIFPLSSQIVNATGVVTKTAWAGAAYNLMLYMLASHVLGACWYLLSIERQEACWKTACDLEEPYCQYKYFDCNKVKDPGRLTWFNSSNITSLCSPSSSSYPFGIYGDALEFNVTTAPFFNKYFYCLWWGLRNLSSLGQNLSTSTYAGEIIFAIIIATLGLVLFALLIGNMQTYLQSTTVRLEEWRIKRTDTEQWMRHRQLPPELRQSIRKYDQYKWLATRGVDEEALLEGLPLDLRRDIKRHLCLDLVRRVPLFDQMDERMLDAICERLKPALCTEGTYLVREGDPVNEMLFIIRGHLDSYTTNGGRTGFFNSCRIGPGDFCGEELLTWALDPRPSVVLPSSTRTVKAISEVEAFALRAEDLKFVAAQFRRLHSKQLRHKFRFYSHQWRTWAACFVQAAWRRFKKRKEAAKLRAMEDLMVAEPEPEPTKPVSGLAIYAAKLAASTRRGINMHSESDTGVVSPLQKPAEPDFSVDEE
;
A
#
# COMPACT_ATOMS: atom_id res chain seq x y z
N MET A 1 8.43 8.88 -39.24
CA MET A 1 9.64 8.14 -38.79
C MET A 1 9.74 8.35 -37.29
N GLY A 2 9.62 7.39 -36.37
CA GLY A 2 9.52 5.94 -36.45
C GLY A 2 10.16 5.38 -35.16
N PHE A 3 9.31 4.89 -34.24
CA PHE A 3 9.51 3.82 -33.23
C PHE A 3 10.60 3.96 -32.14
N SER A 4 10.54 3.37 -30.93
CA SER A 4 9.52 2.71 -30.08
C SER A 4 10.29 1.98 -28.97
N ASN A 5 9.82 2.01 -27.72
CA ASN A 5 9.46 0.81 -26.93
C ASN A 5 9.22 1.16 -25.46
N SER A 6 7.95 1.33 -25.09
CA SER A 6 7.45 0.93 -23.78
C SER A 6 6.28 -0.02 -24.02
N ARG A 7 6.37 -1.24 -23.45
CA ARG A 7 5.33 -2.28 -23.61
C ARG A 7 4.36 -2.22 -22.43
N SER A 8 3.09 -2.30 -22.81
CA SER A 8 1.81 -2.25 -22.08
C SER A 8 1.65 -3.37 -21.03
N VAL A 9 0.68 -3.30 -20.10
CA VAL A 9 -0.75 -3.58 -20.32
C VAL A 9 -1.65 -2.60 -19.56
N ARG A 10 -2.67 -2.08 -20.26
CA ARG A 10 -3.70 -1.10 -19.85
C ARG A 10 -5.07 -1.72 -20.13
N PHE A 11 -6.08 -1.44 -19.31
CA PHE A 11 -7.47 -1.26 -19.78
C PHE A 11 -8.21 -0.33 -18.82
N GLU A 12 -8.64 0.81 -19.33
CA GLU A 12 -9.50 1.78 -18.66
C GLU A 12 -10.24 2.51 -19.79
N ASP A 13 -11.56 2.35 -19.82
CA ASP A 13 -12.50 3.21 -20.54
C ASP A 13 -13.45 3.74 -19.46
N ASP A 14 -13.40 5.04 -19.19
CA ASP A 14 -14.41 5.74 -18.40
C ASP A 14 -14.74 7.06 -19.08
N LEU A 15 -16.06 7.29 -19.17
CA LEU A 15 -16.75 8.37 -19.84
C LEU A 15 -16.39 9.76 -19.29
N GLU A 16 -16.37 10.72 -20.20
CA GLU A 16 -16.22 12.15 -19.98
C GLU A 16 -17.33 12.74 -19.10
N LEU A 17 -16.95 13.56 -18.11
CA LEU A 17 -17.81 14.61 -17.56
C LEU A 17 -17.03 15.93 -17.49
N THR A 18 -17.66 16.95 -18.05
CA THR A 18 -17.21 18.29 -18.40
C THR A 18 -16.76 19.16 -17.22
N LYS A 19 -15.66 19.91 -17.41
CA LYS A 19 -15.20 20.98 -16.51
C LYS A 19 -15.78 22.34 -16.94
N LEU A 20 -16.37 23.06 -15.99
CA LEU A 20 -16.72 24.49 -16.10
C LEU A 20 -15.65 25.38 -15.41
N PRO A 21 -15.54 26.68 -15.77
CA PRO A 21 -14.37 27.52 -15.53
C PRO A 21 -14.38 28.24 -14.15
N PRO A 22 -13.25 28.84 -13.70
CA PRO A 22 -13.11 29.37 -12.35
C PRO A 22 -13.68 30.80 -12.23
N MET A 23 -14.50 31.04 -11.20
CA MET A 23 -14.82 32.38 -10.72
C MET A 23 -13.99 32.74 -9.48
N ASN A 24 -13.39 33.92 -9.54
CA ASN A 24 -12.84 34.66 -8.40
C ASN A 24 -13.97 35.05 -7.44
N GLY A 25 -13.69 35.02 -6.13
CA GLY A 25 -14.62 35.51 -5.11
C GLY A 25 -14.08 35.33 -3.70
N ASP A 26 -13.69 36.44 -3.12
CA ASP A 26 -13.12 36.64 -1.78
C ASP A 26 -14.13 36.37 -0.65
N GLY A 27 -13.63 36.05 0.55
CA GLY A 27 -14.39 36.10 1.81
C GLY A 27 -15.05 34.80 2.32
N MET A 28 -14.31 34.00 3.11
CA MET A 28 -14.92 33.10 4.10
C MET A 28 -14.41 33.38 5.51
N VAL A 29 -15.31 33.96 6.31
CA VAL A 29 -15.24 34.11 7.76
C VAL A 29 -15.14 32.72 8.41
N LYS A 30 -14.05 32.45 9.13
CA LYS A 30 -13.92 31.26 9.99
C LYS A 30 -14.78 31.43 11.25
N LEU A 31 -15.98 30.85 11.24
CA LEU A 31 -16.78 30.63 12.45
C LEU A 31 -16.24 29.43 13.22
N LYS A 32 -15.92 29.64 14.50
CA LYS A 32 -15.47 28.60 15.44
C LYS A 32 -16.53 28.43 16.53
N TYR A 33 -17.06 27.22 16.66
CA TYR A 33 -17.99 26.84 17.72
C TYR A 33 -17.25 26.06 18.81
N ASN A 34 -17.71 26.17 20.06
CA ASN A 34 -17.37 25.27 21.15
C ASN A 34 -18.63 24.55 21.66
N ILE A 35 -18.42 23.42 22.33
CA ILE A 35 -19.35 22.27 22.54
C ILE A 35 -20.73 22.59 23.15
N ASN A 36 -21.00 23.80 23.64
CA ASN A 36 -22.34 24.20 24.16
C ASN A 36 -22.99 25.43 23.48
N GLY A 37 -22.56 25.86 22.29
CA GLY A 37 -23.43 26.60 21.37
C GLY A 37 -23.78 28.09 21.63
N THR A 38 -23.07 28.85 22.48
CA THR A 38 -23.31 30.31 22.67
C THR A 38 -22.15 31.22 22.23
N LYS A 39 -22.46 32.39 21.63
CA LYS A 39 -21.53 33.43 21.13
C LYS A 39 -21.36 34.59 22.14
N ILE A 40 -20.12 35.01 22.44
CA ILE A 40 -19.82 36.30 23.12
C ILE A 40 -18.56 36.96 22.50
N SER A 41 -18.61 38.28 22.35
CA SER A 41 -17.58 39.22 21.85
C SER A 41 -16.53 39.60 22.91
N GLU A 42 -15.28 39.84 22.50
CA GLU A 42 -14.20 40.37 23.35
C GLU A 42 -14.41 41.87 23.70
N PRO A 43 -14.21 42.30 24.96
CA PRO A 43 -13.86 43.67 25.27
C PRO A 43 -12.33 43.86 25.33
N GLY A 44 -11.89 45.01 24.83
CA GLY A 44 -10.51 45.42 24.69
C GLY A 44 -9.73 45.53 26.00
N THR A 45 -8.41 45.42 25.84
CA THR A 45 -7.41 45.44 26.90
C THR A 45 -7.18 46.88 27.39
N GLU A 46 -7.73 47.26 28.55
CA GLU A 46 -7.19 48.37 29.34
C GLU A 46 -6.25 47.84 30.43
N ARG A 47 -5.07 48.46 30.49
CA ARG A 47 -4.03 48.19 31.48
C ARG A 47 -4.44 48.82 32.81
N VAL A 48 -4.63 48.00 33.84
CA VAL A 48 -4.55 48.44 35.24
C VAL A 48 -3.48 47.59 35.93
N GLU A 49 -2.36 48.23 36.25
CA GLU A 49 -1.35 47.68 37.17
C GLU A 49 -1.95 47.62 38.57
N SER A 50 -2.16 46.42 39.09
CA SER A 50 -2.30 46.21 40.53
C SER A 50 -1.51 44.97 40.97
N LYS A 51 -0.73 45.16 42.03
CA LYS A 51 0.15 44.17 42.68
C LYS A 51 -0.65 42.93 43.08
N LEU A 52 -0.20 41.72 42.70
CA LEU A 52 -0.81 40.44 43.12
C LEU A 52 0.15 39.59 43.99
N PRO A 53 -0.37 38.82 44.96
CA PRO A 53 0.41 38.13 45.99
C PRO A 53 0.96 36.75 45.54
N ALA A 54 1.78 36.16 46.42
CA ALA A 54 2.62 34.97 46.20
C ALA A 54 1.90 33.67 45.74
N THR A 55 0.57 33.61 45.78
CA THR A 55 -0.25 32.48 45.29
C THR A 55 -0.24 32.33 43.76
N THR A 56 0.02 33.42 43.03
CA THR A 56 0.09 33.42 41.55
C THR A 56 1.32 32.68 41.00
N ARG A 57 2.39 32.54 41.80
CA ARG A 57 3.61 31.80 41.39
C ARG A 57 3.33 30.31 41.20
N ARG A 58 2.50 29.71 42.06
CA ARG A 58 2.14 28.28 41.99
C ARG A 58 1.25 27.98 40.78
N GLY A 59 0.30 28.87 40.48
CA GLY A 59 -0.55 28.80 39.28
C GLY A 59 0.22 29.02 37.98
N LYS A 60 1.20 29.94 37.95
CA LYS A 60 2.13 30.11 36.81
C LYS A 60 3.05 28.91 36.63
N LEU A 61 3.55 28.30 37.71
CA LEU A 61 4.38 27.10 37.65
C LEU A 61 3.59 25.90 37.11
N LEU A 62 2.33 25.74 37.51
CA LEU A 62 1.42 24.70 37.02
C LEU A 62 1.05 24.93 35.55
N LYS A 63 0.69 26.16 35.14
CA LYS A 63 0.47 26.49 33.72
C LYS A 63 1.72 26.28 32.86
N ALA A 64 2.91 26.61 33.37
CA ALA A 64 4.18 26.33 32.69
C ALA A 64 4.48 24.83 32.60
N LYS A 65 4.10 24.04 33.62
CA LYS A 65 4.22 22.57 33.62
C LYS A 65 3.21 21.93 32.66
N VAL A 66 1.99 22.47 32.55
CA VAL A 66 0.95 22.06 31.59
C VAL A 66 1.34 22.41 30.14
N LEU A 67 2.00 23.54 29.91
CA LEU A 67 2.55 23.91 28.59
C LEU A 67 3.88 23.21 28.25
N SER A 68 4.41 22.32 29.11
CA SER A 68 5.68 21.63 28.83
C SER A 68 5.50 20.29 28.12
N ARG A 69 4.26 19.78 28.05
CA ARG A 69 3.88 18.51 27.42
C ARG A 69 2.65 18.71 26.56
N VAL A 70 2.69 18.25 25.32
CA VAL A 70 1.59 18.36 24.37
C VAL A 70 1.48 17.07 23.57
N PHE A 71 0.26 16.65 23.22
CA PHE A 71 0.07 15.56 22.27
C PHE A 71 0.43 16.01 20.85
N SER A 72 0.73 15.05 19.97
CA SER A 72 1.10 15.36 18.58
C SER A 72 -0.01 16.12 17.86
N GLU A 73 -1.28 15.80 18.12
CA GLU A 73 -2.43 16.42 17.45
C GLU A 73 -2.64 17.88 17.85
N ASP A 74 -2.24 18.26 19.07
CA ASP A 74 -2.38 19.62 19.60
C ASP A 74 -1.11 20.48 19.43
N PHE A 75 -0.03 19.92 18.88
CA PHE A 75 1.26 20.59 18.72
C PHE A 75 1.17 21.86 17.86
N GLU A 76 0.40 21.81 16.77
CA GLU A 76 0.14 22.95 15.86
C GLU A 76 -0.41 24.19 16.59
N ARG A 77 -1.08 24.00 17.73
CA ARG A 77 -1.71 25.08 18.50
C ARG A 77 -0.76 25.79 19.47
N VAL A 78 0.40 25.20 19.81
CA VAL A 78 1.14 25.58 21.03
C VAL A 78 2.41 26.41 20.81
N LYS A 79 3.14 26.36 19.68
CA LYS A 79 4.20 27.34 19.33
C LYS A 79 4.99 26.98 18.05
N LYS A 80 5.30 27.98 17.21
CA LYS A 80 6.12 27.85 15.97
C LYS A 80 7.65 27.69 16.17
N LYS A 81 8.19 27.78 17.40
CA LYS A 81 9.65 27.82 17.65
C LYS A 81 10.32 26.46 17.89
N ILE A 82 9.55 25.39 18.06
CA ILE A 82 10.03 24.03 18.30
C ILE A 82 9.51 23.15 17.16
N LEU A 83 10.33 22.21 16.71
CA LEU A 83 10.03 21.33 15.60
C LEU A 83 9.47 20.00 16.12
N ASP A 84 8.37 19.56 15.51
CA ASP A 84 7.82 18.23 15.75
C ASP A 84 8.72 17.17 15.09
N PRO A 85 9.25 16.19 15.84
CA PRO A 85 10.03 15.08 15.29
C PRO A 85 9.27 14.25 14.24
N ARG A 86 7.94 14.20 14.27
CA ARG A 86 7.09 13.48 13.30
C ARG A 86 6.65 14.36 12.13
N GLY A 87 6.96 15.65 12.19
CA GLY A 87 6.58 16.64 11.18
C GLY A 87 7.21 16.39 9.80
N PRO A 88 6.59 16.90 8.72
CA PRO A 88 7.12 16.78 7.37
C PRO A 88 8.47 17.49 7.18
N VAL A 89 8.72 18.58 7.93
CA VAL A 89 9.97 19.36 7.89
C VAL A 89 11.15 18.52 8.36
N ILE A 90 11.06 17.91 9.55
CA ILE A 90 12.12 17.05 10.10
C ILE A 90 12.34 15.82 9.21
N ARG A 91 11.28 15.20 8.69
CA ARG A 91 11.41 14.06 7.76
C ARG A 91 12.14 14.43 6.47
N ARG A 92 11.87 15.61 5.90
CA ARG A 92 12.56 16.10 4.69
C ARG A 92 14.01 16.46 5.01
N TRP A 93 14.25 17.15 6.12
CA TRP A 93 15.59 17.51 6.58
C TRP A 93 16.46 16.28 6.85
N ASN A 94 15.96 15.26 7.57
CA ASN A 94 16.72 14.03 7.84
C ASN A 94 17.17 13.32 6.56
N LYS A 95 16.38 13.39 5.47
CA LYS A 95 16.78 12.86 4.16
C LYS A 95 17.87 13.69 3.49
N ILE A 96 17.73 15.02 3.53
CA ILE A 96 18.76 15.94 3.02
C ILE A 96 20.07 15.75 3.77
N PHE A 97 19.99 15.67 5.10
CA PHE A 97 21.14 15.45 5.97
C PHE A 97 21.78 14.09 5.74
N LEU A 98 21.00 13.02 5.50
CA LEU A 98 21.54 11.71 5.13
C LEU A 98 22.37 11.78 3.84
N VAL A 99 21.89 12.50 2.82
CA VAL A 99 22.64 12.71 1.57
C VAL A 99 23.92 13.51 1.85
N ALA A 100 23.86 14.57 2.66
CA ALA A 100 25.04 15.34 3.06
C ALA A 100 26.07 14.48 3.81
N CYS A 101 25.64 13.58 4.70
CA CYS A 101 26.52 12.63 5.37
C CYS A 101 27.20 11.66 4.39
N LEU A 102 26.49 11.17 3.38
CA LEU A 102 27.08 10.30 2.36
C LEU A 102 28.11 11.02 1.50
N VAL A 103 27.82 12.25 1.08
CA VAL A 103 28.78 13.11 0.36
C VAL A 103 30.01 13.37 1.21
N SER A 104 29.81 13.67 2.49
CA SER A 104 30.87 13.87 3.48
C SER A 104 31.78 12.63 3.60
N LEU A 105 31.21 11.43 3.74
CA LEU A 105 31.97 10.18 3.79
C LEU A 105 32.69 9.85 2.48
N PHE A 106 32.18 10.30 1.35
CA PHE A 106 32.85 10.15 0.05
C PHE A 106 34.06 11.08 -0.07
N VAL A 107 33.96 12.31 0.44
CA VAL A 107 35.02 13.32 0.35
C VAL A 107 36.19 13.03 1.29
N ASP A 108 35.93 12.51 2.48
CA ASP A 108 36.97 12.31 3.51
C ASP A 108 38.17 11.44 3.03
N PRO A 109 37.97 10.26 2.38
CA PRO A 109 39.09 9.48 1.85
C PRO A 109 39.82 10.13 0.68
N LEU A 110 39.25 11.14 0.01
CA LEU A 110 39.93 11.79 -1.12
C LEU A 110 41.20 12.54 -0.68
N PHE A 111 41.27 12.94 0.58
CA PHE A 111 42.48 13.55 1.16
C PHE A 111 43.68 12.58 1.18
N PHE A 112 43.45 11.26 1.12
CA PHE A 112 44.53 10.28 1.02
C PHE A 112 45.25 10.30 -0.33
N TYR A 113 44.68 10.94 -1.35
CA TYR A 113 45.32 11.14 -2.66
C TYR A 113 46.16 12.41 -2.75
N LEU A 114 46.29 13.19 -1.67
CA LEU A 114 47.09 14.43 -1.64
C LEU A 114 48.59 14.20 -1.82
N PRO A 115 49.23 13.19 -1.19
CA PRO A 115 50.63 12.89 -1.44
C PRO A 115 50.82 12.38 -2.86
N ILE A 116 51.75 12.98 -3.60
CA ILE A 116 52.07 12.60 -4.98
C ILE A 116 53.58 12.34 -5.07
N VAL A 117 53.95 11.21 -5.67
CA VAL A 117 55.35 10.90 -5.95
C VAL A 117 55.74 11.53 -7.29
N LYS A 118 56.90 12.19 -7.32
CA LYS A 118 57.53 12.70 -8.54
C LYS A 118 58.64 11.75 -9.00
N LYS A 119 59.01 11.85 -10.28
CA LYS A 119 60.08 11.03 -10.90
C LYS A 119 61.42 11.17 -10.18
N ASP A 120 61.66 12.33 -9.57
CA ASP A 120 62.89 12.61 -8.82
C ASP A 120 62.91 11.94 -7.43
N VAL A 121 62.11 10.92 -7.12
CA VAL A 121 62.13 10.23 -5.81
C VAL A 121 61.87 11.22 -4.65
N CYS A 122 60.80 11.98 -4.79
CA CYS A 122 60.34 12.91 -3.76
C CYS A 122 58.81 12.93 -3.68
N ILE A 123 58.27 13.32 -2.52
CA ILE A 123 56.83 13.43 -2.27
C ILE A 123 56.45 14.91 -2.15
N ASP A 124 55.46 15.30 -2.94
CA ASP A 124 54.84 16.62 -2.94
C ASP A 124 53.35 16.53 -2.53
N ILE A 125 52.75 17.68 -2.19
CA ILE A 125 51.32 17.80 -1.91
C ILE A 125 50.63 18.45 -3.10
N GLY A 126 49.58 17.82 -3.64
CA GLY A 126 48.82 18.35 -4.77
C GLY A 126 47.96 19.58 -4.42
N ILE A 127 48.53 20.79 -4.48
CA ILE A 127 47.87 22.06 -4.14
C ILE A 127 46.48 22.25 -4.79
N PRO A 128 46.26 21.98 -6.10
CA PRO A 128 44.93 22.19 -6.71
C PRO A 128 43.86 21.28 -6.12
N LEU A 129 44.22 20.02 -5.81
CA LEU A 129 43.30 19.05 -5.22
C LEU A 129 42.97 19.41 -3.76
N GLU A 130 43.96 19.87 -3.02
CA GLU A 130 43.82 20.34 -1.62
C GLU A 130 42.81 21.48 -1.48
N VAL A 131 42.89 22.49 -2.34
CA VAL A 131 41.95 23.63 -2.34
C VAL A 131 40.51 23.17 -2.65
N ILE A 132 40.35 22.33 -3.68
CA ILE A 132 39.02 21.82 -4.07
C ILE A 132 38.41 20.97 -2.95
N LEU A 133 39.20 20.05 -2.37
CA LEU A 133 38.73 19.18 -1.31
C LEU A 133 38.33 19.97 -0.06
N THR A 134 39.15 20.94 0.37
CA THR A 134 38.84 21.76 1.55
C THR A 134 37.58 22.62 1.35
N MET A 135 37.32 23.12 0.14
CA MET A 135 36.07 23.84 -0.19
C MET A 135 34.83 22.94 -0.08
N VAL A 136 34.83 21.78 -0.76
CA VAL A 136 33.71 20.84 -0.74
C VAL A 136 33.46 20.31 0.68
N ARG A 137 34.55 20.02 1.40
CA ARG A 137 34.55 19.55 2.79
C ARG A 137 33.90 20.57 3.74
N SER A 138 34.20 21.86 3.57
CA SER A 138 33.62 22.95 4.38
C SER A 138 32.13 23.14 4.12
N LEU A 139 31.68 22.97 2.86
CA LEU A 139 30.26 22.98 2.53
C LEU A 139 29.50 21.83 3.22
N ALA A 140 30.09 20.63 3.25
CA ALA A 140 29.51 19.48 3.96
C ALA A 140 29.43 19.71 5.48
N ASP A 141 30.45 20.33 6.09
CA ASP A 141 30.50 20.65 7.52
C ASP A 141 29.36 21.58 7.97
N ALA A 142 28.96 22.52 7.12
CA ALA A 142 27.84 23.42 7.41
C ALA A 142 26.54 22.64 7.72
N PHE A 143 26.29 21.51 7.03
CA PHE A 143 25.11 20.69 7.30
C PHE A 143 25.12 20.05 8.70
N TYR A 144 26.29 19.66 9.22
CA TYR A 144 26.41 19.12 10.58
C TYR A 144 26.14 20.19 11.64
N ILE A 145 26.59 21.43 11.40
CA ILE A 145 26.30 22.57 12.29
C ILE A 145 24.78 22.86 12.31
N VAL A 146 24.14 22.90 11.13
CA VAL A 146 22.69 23.09 11.04
C VAL A 146 21.93 21.94 11.71
N GLN A 147 22.42 20.70 11.60
CA GLN A 147 21.83 19.55 12.28
C GLN A 147 21.89 19.69 13.80
N ILE A 148 23.02 20.13 14.37
CA ILE A 148 23.14 20.40 15.81
C ILE A 148 22.08 21.43 16.24
N PHE A 149 21.93 22.52 15.49
CA PHE A 149 20.91 23.55 15.76
C PHE A 149 19.49 22.96 15.73
N ILE A 150 19.17 22.14 14.72
CA ILE A 150 17.86 21.49 14.59
C ILE A 150 17.61 20.52 15.77
N ARG A 151 18.61 19.77 16.22
CA ARG A 151 18.49 18.86 17.38
C ARG A 151 18.15 19.60 18.67
N PHE A 152 18.72 20.79 18.91
CA PHE A 152 18.33 21.64 20.04
C PHE A 152 16.89 22.19 19.96
N ARG A 153 16.33 22.24 18.74
CA ARG A 153 14.98 22.75 18.47
C ARG A 153 13.94 21.67 18.26
N THR A 154 14.30 20.39 18.29
CA THR A 154 13.39 19.28 18.03
C THR A 154 12.83 18.72 19.33
N ALA A 155 11.51 18.63 19.45
CA ALA A 155 10.85 18.00 20.58
C ALA A 155 11.13 16.50 20.62
N TYR A 156 10.93 15.87 21.77
CA TYR A 156 11.07 14.41 21.90
C TYR A 156 9.87 13.78 22.58
N VAL A 157 9.58 12.53 22.23
CA VAL A 157 8.54 11.72 22.85
C VAL A 157 9.02 11.23 24.22
N ALA A 158 8.21 11.44 25.26
CA ALA A 158 8.52 10.97 26.60
C ALA A 158 8.60 9.42 26.63
N PRO A 159 9.61 8.81 27.27
CA PRO A 159 9.73 7.35 27.36
C PRO A 159 8.48 6.61 27.88
N PRO A 160 7.81 7.06 28.97
CA PRO A 160 6.64 6.34 29.51
C PRO A 160 5.40 6.44 28.61
N SER A 161 5.30 7.45 27.74
CA SER A 161 4.17 7.61 26.81
C SER A 161 4.33 6.81 25.51
N ARG A 162 5.44 6.05 25.36
CA ARG A 162 5.66 5.15 24.22
C ARG A 162 4.77 3.90 24.26
N VAL A 163 4.34 3.48 25.45
CA VAL A 163 3.61 2.22 25.68
C VAL A 163 2.23 2.20 25.01
N PHE A 164 1.60 3.38 24.83
CA PHE A 164 0.28 3.52 24.17
C PHE A 164 0.34 4.18 22.78
N GLY A 165 1.53 4.35 22.18
CA GLY A 165 1.70 4.91 20.83
C GLY A 165 1.40 6.41 20.63
N ARG A 166 0.55 7.01 21.47
CA ARG A 166 0.18 8.45 21.40
C ARG A 166 1.33 9.39 21.70
N GLY A 167 2.27 9.00 22.58
CA GLY A 167 3.56 9.66 22.76
C GLY A 167 3.49 11.17 23.05
N GLU A 168 3.25 11.56 24.30
CA GLU A 168 3.39 12.96 24.75
C GLU A 168 4.75 13.56 24.35
N LEU A 169 4.71 14.71 23.66
CA LEU A 169 5.89 15.48 23.25
C LEU A 169 6.28 16.44 24.37
N ILE A 170 7.55 16.41 24.76
CA ILE A 170 8.12 17.39 25.68
C ILE A 170 8.67 18.56 24.86
N ILE A 171 8.12 19.76 25.11
CA ILE A 171 8.44 21.00 24.37
C ILE A 171 9.23 22.01 25.21
N ASP A 172 9.70 21.63 26.39
CA ASP A 172 10.54 22.47 27.24
C ASP A 172 11.98 22.51 26.70
N SER A 173 12.44 23.69 26.26
CA SER A 173 13.77 23.89 25.67
C SER A 173 14.91 23.49 26.61
N GLY A 174 14.77 23.69 27.92
CA GLY A 174 15.80 23.30 28.89
C GLY A 174 15.94 21.78 28.99
N LYS A 175 14.81 21.06 28.96
CA LYS A 175 14.79 19.58 28.98
C LYS A 175 15.25 18.98 27.67
N ILE A 176 14.95 19.62 26.54
CA ILE A 176 15.46 19.21 25.21
C ILE A 176 16.98 19.34 25.19
N ALA A 177 17.51 20.51 25.56
CA ALA A 177 18.95 20.78 25.57
C ALA A 177 19.69 19.81 26.52
N SER A 178 19.24 19.65 27.76
CA SER A 178 19.87 18.75 28.73
C SER A 178 19.90 17.29 28.25
N ARG A 179 18.81 16.81 27.65
CA ARG A 179 18.74 15.45 27.10
C ARG A 179 19.70 15.28 25.92
N TYR A 180 19.79 16.26 25.04
CA TYR A 180 20.65 16.20 23.87
C TYR A 180 22.14 16.23 24.26
N LEU A 181 22.53 17.14 25.17
CA LEU A 181 23.89 17.28 25.70
C LEU A 181 24.40 15.99 26.38
N LYS A 182 23.53 15.27 27.07
CA LYS A 182 23.90 14.01 27.76
C LYS A 182 24.02 12.79 26.86
N LYS A 183 23.51 12.83 25.62
CA LYS A 183 23.41 11.64 24.76
C LYS A 183 24.22 11.74 23.47
N SER A 184 23.79 12.59 22.53
CA SER A 184 24.28 12.55 21.15
C SER A 184 25.07 13.78 20.75
N PHE A 185 25.02 14.86 21.54
CA PHE A 185 25.69 16.12 21.24
C PHE A 185 27.18 15.96 20.97
N TRP A 186 27.91 15.19 21.79
CA TRP A 186 29.36 15.06 21.63
C TRP A 186 29.77 14.37 20.33
N ILE A 187 28.96 13.41 19.86
CA ILE A 187 29.20 12.73 18.58
C ILE A 187 28.91 13.69 17.41
N ASP A 188 27.79 14.41 17.48
CA ASP A 188 27.43 15.42 16.48
C ASP A 188 28.49 16.54 16.42
N LEU A 189 28.97 17.00 17.58
CA LEU A 189 30.02 18.02 17.69
C LEU A 189 31.31 17.53 17.06
N LEU A 190 31.76 16.32 17.42
CA LEU A 190 33.00 15.77 16.92
C LEU A 190 32.98 15.56 15.41
N ALA A 191 31.83 15.15 14.86
CA ALA A 191 31.62 15.03 13.41
C ALA A 191 31.61 16.40 12.69
N ALA A 192 31.20 17.47 13.37
CA ALA A 192 31.07 18.82 12.81
C ALA A 192 32.35 19.66 12.82
N LEU A 193 33.40 19.24 13.53
CA LEU A 193 34.64 20.01 13.61
C LEU A 193 35.32 20.08 12.22
N PRO A 194 35.88 21.23 11.81
CA PRO A 194 36.64 21.35 10.56
C PRO A 194 38.14 21.11 10.79
N LEU A 195 38.53 19.99 11.42
CA LEU A 195 39.92 19.72 11.81
C LEU A 195 40.90 19.68 10.60
N PRO A 196 40.59 19.03 9.45
CA PRO A 196 41.46 19.04 8.29
C PRO A 196 41.72 20.45 7.76
N GLN A 197 40.69 21.31 7.73
CA GLN A 197 40.80 22.68 7.24
C GLN A 197 41.68 23.54 8.16
N VAL A 198 41.52 23.39 9.47
CA VAL A 198 42.38 24.08 10.45
C VAL A 198 43.82 23.64 10.31
N LEU A 199 44.08 22.34 10.17
CA LEU A 199 45.44 21.83 9.99
C LEU A 199 46.08 22.38 8.71
N ILE A 200 45.36 22.32 7.58
CA ILE A 200 45.86 22.72 6.26
C ILE A 200 46.11 24.22 6.16
N TRP A 201 45.16 25.05 6.59
CA TRP A 201 45.22 26.49 6.32
C TRP A 201 45.86 27.30 7.45
N ILE A 202 45.88 26.79 8.68
CA ILE A 202 46.36 27.54 9.86
C ILE A 202 47.66 26.95 10.39
N ILE A 203 47.75 25.62 10.50
CA ILE A 203 48.89 24.98 11.17
C ILE A 203 50.05 24.75 10.20
N ILE A 204 49.80 24.08 9.06
CA ILE A 204 50.85 23.75 8.07
C ILE A 204 51.68 24.97 7.61
N PRO A 205 51.08 26.12 7.24
CA PRO A 205 51.83 27.27 6.76
C PRO A 205 52.73 27.91 7.82
N ASN A 206 52.44 27.67 9.10
CA ASN A 206 53.16 28.24 10.24
C ASN A 206 54.25 27.31 10.80
N LEU A 207 54.47 26.15 10.18
CA LEU A 207 55.41 25.11 10.62
C LEU A 207 56.69 25.08 9.76
N ASN A 208 57.85 24.96 10.39
CA ASN A 208 59.15 24.87 9.72
C ASN A 208 59.42 23.45 9.15
N GLY A 209 60.12 23.35 8.01
CA GLY A 209 60.18 22.15 7.15
C GLY A 209 60.52 20.78 7.78
N SER A 210 61.28 20.67 8.88
CA SER A 210 61.52 19.38 9.56
C SER A 210 60.28 18.82 10.26
N THR A 211 59.32 19.67 10.61
CA THR A 211 58.05 19.27 11.23
C THR A 211 57.02 18.79 10.21
N MET A 212 57.26 19.00 8.90
CA MET A 212 56.31 18.65 7.82
C MET A 212 56.05 17.14 7.69
N MET A 213 57.05 16.30 8.02
CA MET A 213 56.91 14.84 8.08
C MET A 213 55.90 14.41 9.16
N ASN A 214 55.99 15.01 10.36
CA ASN A 214 55.05 14.77 11.45
C ASN A 214 53.64 15.29 11.11
N THR A 215 53.55 16.36 10.32
CA THR A 215 52.28 16.94 9.91
C THR A 215 51.49 16.06 8.92
N LYS A 216 52.17 15.31 8.03
CA LYS A 216 51.51 14.33 7.14
C LYS A 216 50.82 13.22 7.95
N ASN A 217 51.47 12.72 9.00
CA ASN A 217 50.89 11.72 9.90
C ASN A 217 49.73 12.29 10.74
N MET A 218 49.82 13.54 11.17
CA MET A 218 48.72 14.23 11.87
C MET A 218 47.48 14.39 10.98
N LEU A 219 47.64 14.78 9.72
CA LEU A 219 46.52 14.93 8.79
C LEU A 219 45.75 13.62 8.62
N ARG A 220 46.47 12.50 8.47
CA ARG A 220 45.87 11.15 8.35
C ARG A 220 45.07 10.78 9.59
N PHE A 221 45.67 10.95 10.77
CA PHE A 221 44.99 10.66 12.04
C PHE A 221 43.72 11.49 12.20
N ILE A 222 43.78 12.78 11.85
CA ILE A 222 42.62 13.67 11.90
C ILE A 222 41.51 13.19 10.96
N ILE A 223 41.83 12.81 9.72
CA ILE A 223 40.83 12.32 8.76
C ILE A 223 40.14 11.06 9.30
N ILE A 224 40.89 10.08 9.79
CA ILE A 224 40.34 8.84 10.35
C ILE A 224 39.50 9.12 11.60
N PHE A 225 40.02 9.96 12.50
CA PHE A 225 39.34 10.34 13.74
C PHE A 225 37.99 11.03 13.49
N GLN A 226 37.86 11.80 12.40
CA GLN A 226 36.60 12.42 12.01
C GLN A 226 35.67 11.52 11.21
N TYR A 227 36.23 10.61 10.41
CA TYR A 227 35.47 9.69 9.58
C TYR A 227 34.57 8.78 10.44
N LEU A 228 35.10 8.25 11.55
CA LEU A 228 34.39 7.31 12.42
C LEU A 228 33.10 7.88 13.03
N PRO A 229 33.09 9.06 13.68
CA PRO A 229 31.87 9.71 14.15
C PRO A 229 30.83 9.91 13.04
N ARG A 230 31.25 10.34 11.84
CA ARG A 230 30.35 10.59 10.71
C ARG A 230 29.69 9.32 10.22
N LEU A 231 30.46 8.24 10.13
CA LEU A 231 29.92 6.92 9.79
C LEU A 231 28.93 6.47 10.86
N PHE A 232 29.27 6.64 12.14
CA PHE A 232 28.41 6.27 13.25
C PHE A 232 27.06 7.03 13.23
N LEU A 233 27.04 8.29 12.81
CA LEU A 233 25.81 9.11 12.72
C LEU A 233 24.79 8.60 11.71
N ILE A 234 25.21 7.82 10.71
CA ILE A 234 24.29 7.25 9.72
C ILE A 234 23.34 6.22 10.35
N PHE A 235 23.80 5.40 11.30
CA PHE A 235 22.98 4.36 11.94
C PHE A 235 21.76 4.90 12.71
N PRO A 236 21.89 5.85 13.66
CA PRO A 236 20.73 6.40 14.35
C PRO A 236 19.84 7.24 13.41
N LEU A 237 20.40 7.85 12.37
CA LEU A 237 19.64 8.61 11.37
C LEU A 237 18.80 7.68 10.48
N SER A 238 19.39 6.61 9.96
CA SER A 238 18.68 5.62 9.14
C SER A 238 17.59 4.93 9.96
N SER A 239 17.87 4.56 11.21
CA SER A 239 16.86 4.02 12.13
C SER A 239 15.69 4.98 12.36
N GLN A 240 15.95 6.29 12.52
CA GLN A 240 14.88 7.30 12.65
C GLN A 240 14.03 7.40 11.38
N ILE A 241 14.64 7.29 10.20
CA ILE A 241 13.91 7.32 8.92
C ILE A 241 13.06 6.06 8.78
N VAL A 242 13.64 4.87 8.99
CA VAL A 242 12.93 3.58 8.92
C VAL A 242 11.75 3.54 9.88
N ASN A 243 11.93 3.97 11.14
CA ASN A 243 10.84 4.00 12.11
C ASN A 243 9.71 4.98 11.74
N ALA A 244 10.00 6.03 10.96
CA ALA A 244 9.02 7.03 10.57
C ALA A 244 8.32 6.74 9.23
N THR A 245 8.97 6.00 8.32
CA THR A 245 8.45 5.71 6.97
C THR A 245 8.31 4.22 6.66
N GLY A 246 8.62 3.33 7.59
CA GLY A 246 8.69 1.86 7.40
C GLY A 246 9.90 1.40 6.58
N VAL A 247 10.34 2.22 5.62
CA VAL A 247 11.45 1.95 4.70
C VAL A 247 12.33 3.19 4.55
N VAL A 248 13.64 3.01 4.31
CA VAL A 248 14.59 4.11 4.06
C VAL A 248 14.20 4.86 2.77
N THR A 249 13.82 4.11 1.74
CA THR A 249 13.48 4.61 0.41
C THR A 249 12.06 4.24 0.05
N LYS A 250 11.37 5.11 -0.71
CA LYS A 250 9.97 4.88 -1.11
C LYS A 250 9.81 3.74 -2.13
N THR A 251 10.85 3.48 -2.92
CA THR A 251 10.84 2.45 -3.96
C THR A 251 11.92 1.41 -3.67
N ALA A 252 11.64 0.15 -4.03
CA ALA A 252 12.58 -0.96 -3.91
C ALA A 252 13.87 -0.71 -4.70
N TRP A 253 13.76 -0.16 -5.92
CA TRP A 253 14.91 0.22 -6.75
C TRP A 253 15.81 1.28 -6.11
N ALA A 254 15.23 2.27 -5.42
CA ALA A 254 16.04 3.24 -4.69
C ALA A 254 16.74 2.61 -3.47
N GLY A 255 16.13 1.59 -2.85
CA GLY A 255 16.74 0.82 -1.77
C GLY A 255 17.90 -0.04 -2.26
N ALA A 256 17.75 -0.64 -3.44
CA ALA A 256 18.81 -1.37 -4.13
C ALA A 256 20.01 -0.46 -4.45
N ALA A 257 19.74 0.67 -5.10
CA ALA A 257 20.76 1.66 -5.43
C ALA A 257 21.48 2.22 -4.20
N TYR A 258 20.75 2.45 -3.09
CA TYR A 258 21.34 2.91 -1.83
C TYR A 258 22.35 1.91 -1.25
N ASN A 259 22.01 0.63 -1.21
CA ASN A 259 22.92 -0.42 -0.72
C ASN A 259 24.13 -0.61 -1.66
N LEU A 260 23.92 -0.56 -2.98
CA LEU A 260 25.01 -0.59 -3.94
C LEU A 260 25.96 0.60 -3.75
N MET A 261 25.43 1.79 -3.53
CA MET A 261 26.23 2.99 -3.27
C MET A 261 27.05 2.86 -1.98
N LEU A 262 26.50 2.28 -0.90
CA LEU A 262 27.26 2.01 0.32
C LEU A 262 28.41 1.00 0.08
N TYR A 263 28.16 -0.02 -0.73
CA TYR A 263 29.18 -0.99 -1.12
C TYR A 263 30.31 -0.33 -1.96
N MET A 264 29.94 0.52 -2.92
CA MET A 264 30.90 1.30 -3.72
C MET A 264 31.67 2.31 -2.85
N LEU A 265 31.04 2.89 -1.82
CA LEU A 265 31.71 3.77 -0.87
C LEU A 265 32.76 3.02 -0.04
N ALA A 266 32.47 1.79 0.40
CA ALA A 266 33.46 0.95 1.09
C ALA A 266 34.66 0.64 0.17
N SER A 267 34.40 0.35 -1.11
CA SER A 267 35.46 0.17 -2.12
C SER A 267 36.33 1.41 -2.28
N HIS A 268 35.69 2.58 -2.39
CA HIS A 268 36.39 3.87 -2.47
C HIS A 268 37.32 4.11 -1.28
N VAL A 269 36.82 3.89 -0.06
CA VAL A 269 37.62 4.01 1.18
C VAL A 269 38.79 3.04 1.14
N LEU A 270 38.55 1.79 0.75
CA LEU A 270 39.59 0.77 0.71
C LEU A 270 40.69 1.10 -0.31
N GLY A 271 40.30 1.52 -1.52
CA GLY A 271 41.24 1.94 -2.56
C GLY A 271 42.06 3.16 -2.14
N ALA A 272 41.44 4.13 -1.47
CA ALA A 272 42.14 5.31 -0.95
C ALA A 272 43.15 4.95 0.15
N CYS A 273 42.78 4.05 1.07
CA CYS A 273 43.69 3.51 2.08
C CYS A 273 44.86 2.77 1.43
N TRP A 274 44.58 1.92 0.43
CA TRP A 274 45.63 1.21 -0.31
C TRP A 274 46.60 2.17 -0.98
N TYR A 275 46.12 3.21 -1.67
CA TYR A 275 46.97 4.23 -2.29
C TYR A 275 47.91 4.88 -1.26
N LEU A 276 47.37 5.29 -0.12
CA LEU A 276 48.16 5.93 0.93
C LEU A 276 49.24 5.01 1.48
N LEU A 277 48.87 3.75 1.77
CA LEU A 277 49.79 2.74 2.27
C LEU A 277 50.85 2.36 1.22
N SER A 278 50.54 2.41 -0.08
CA SER A 278 51.51 2.24 -1.16
C SER A 278 52.58 3.34 -1.14
N ILE A 279 52.17 4.60 -0.94
CA ILE A 279 53.10 5.73 -0.81
C ILE A 279 53.97 5.57 0.44
N GLU A 280 53.39 5.18 1.57
CA GLU A 280 54.16 4.91 2.81
C GLU A 280 55.15 3.75 2.63
N ARG A 281 54.74 2.69 1.93
CA ARG A 281 55.61 1.54 1.66
C ARG A 281 56.77 1.94 0.74
N GLN A 282 56.50 2.80 -0.24
CA GLN A 282 57.51 3.37 -1.12
C GLN A 282 58.49 4.28 -0.35
N GLU A 283 57.99 5.16 0.52
CA GLU A 283 58.82 6.01 1.38
C GLU A 283 59.67 5.19 2.36
N ALA A 284 59.12 4.11 2.92
CA ALA A 284 59.85 3.21 3.81
C ALA A 284 61.02 2.50 3.09
N CYS A 285 60.84 2.12 1.82
CA CYS A 285 61.94 1.61 1.00
C CYS A 285 63.05 2.67 0.86
N TRP A 286 62.67 3.90 0.53
CA TRP A 286 63.65 4.98 0.37
C TRP A 286 64.42 5.28 1.65
N LYS A 287 63.74 5.29 2.81
CA LYS A 287 64.40 5.46 4.11
C LYS A 287 65.36 4.32 4.41
N THR A 288 64.95 3.07 4.19
CA THR A 288 65.80 1.90 4.42
C THR A 288 67.07 1.94 3.55
N ALA A 289 66.94 2.36 2.29
CA ALA A 289 68.10 2.53 1.41
C ALA A 289 68.96 3.74 1.81
N CYS A 290 68.35 4.83 2.29
CA CYS A 290 69.05 6.00 2.82
C CYS A 290 69.90 5.67 4.06
N ASP A 291 69.38 4.82 4.95
CA ASP A 291 70.07 4.37 6.16
C ASP A 291 71.37 3.60 5.84
N LEU A 292 71.40 2.90 4.70
CA LEU A 292 72.59 2.19 4.22
C LEU A 292 73.65 3.13 3.62
N GLU A 293 73.27 4.36 3.27
CA GLU A 293 74.12 5.39 2.65
C GLU A 293 74.47 6.53 3.65
N GLU A 294 74.26 6.35 4.96
CA GLU A 294 74.68 7.33 5.96
C GLU A 294 76.21 7.52 5.96
N PRO A 295 76.73 8.78 6.02
CA PRO A 295 76.03 10.05 6.28
C PRO A 295 75.63 10.83 5.01
N TYR A 296 75.77 10.25 3.81
CA TYR A 296 75.59 10.95 2.53
C TYR A 296 74.11 11.21 2.19
N CYS A 297 73.19 10.36 2.68
CA CYS A 297 71.76 10.52 2.52
C CYS A 297 71.10 11.16 3.76
N GLN A 298 70.08 12.02 3.54
CA GLN A 298 69.28 12.61 4.63
C GLN A 298 67.79 12.51 4.30
N TYR A 299 66.94 12.16 5.26
CA TYR A 299 65.49 11.99 5.03
C TYR A 299 64.78 13.22 4.45
N LYS A 300 65.32 14.43 4.68
CA LYS A 300 64.80 15.67 4.09
C LYS A 300 64.92 15.71 2.56
N TYR A 301 65.77 14.88 1.95
CA TYR A 301 65.94 14.79 0.50
C TYR A 301 64.72 14.21 -0.22
N PHE A 302 63.83 13.51 0.50
CA PHE A 302 62.57 12.99 -0.04
C PHE A 302 61.44 14.03 -0.12
N ASP A 303 61.68 15.26 0.32
CA ASP A 303 60.76 16.39 0.13
C ASP A 303 61.04 17.07 -1.22
N CYS A 304 60.01 17.23 -2.06
CA CYS A 304 60.16 17.86 -3.36
C CYS A 304 60.62 19.33 -3.28
N ASN A 305 60.41 20.01 -2.15
CA ASN A 305 60.94 21.36 -1.92
C ASN A 305 62.48 21.40 -1.83
N LYS A 306 63.12 20.25 -1.57
CA LYS A 306 64.57 20.09 -1.41
C LYS A 306 65.25 19.55 -2.66
N VAL A 307 64.52 19.36 -3.76
CA VAL A 307 65.02 18.84 -5.04
C VAL A 307 66.17 19.69 -5.61
N LYS A 308 66.11 21.02 -5.38
CA LYS A 308 67.11 21.98 -5.86
C LYS A 308 68.33 22.16 -4.93
N ASP A 309 68.36 21.49 -3.78
CA ASP A 309 69.48 21.61 -2.84
C ASP A 309 70.73 20.93 -3.43
N PRO A 310 71.91 21.59 -3.45
CA PRO A 310 73.12 21.04 -4.08
C PRO A 310 73.58 19.69 -3.50
N GLY A 311 73.47 19.51 -2.17
CA GLY A 311 73.83 18.25 -1.49
C GLY A 311 72.90 17.08 -1.84
N ARG A 312 71.64 17.38 -2.16
CA ARG A 312 70.66 16.38 -2.61
C ARG A 312 70.89 16.00 -4.06
N LEU A 313 71.20 16.97 -4.93
CA LEU A 313 71.45 16.74 -6.36
C LEU A 313 72.68 15.86 -6.59
N THR A 314 73.76 16.14 -5.86
CA THR A 314 75.00 15.36 -5.89
C THR A 314 74.76 13.92 -5.42
N TRP A 315 74.10 13.75 -4.27
CA TRP A 315 73.69 12.44 -3.76
C TRP A 315 72.84 11.66 -4.76
N PHE A 316 71.77 12.27 -5.29
CA PHE A 316 70.82 11.61 -6.19
C PHE A 316 71.49 11.08 -7.46
N ASN A 317 72.40 11.86 -8.06
CA ASN A 317 73.15 11.45 -9.25
C ASN A 317 74.13 10.29 -8.98
N SER A 318 74.65 10.17 -7.76
CA SER A 318 75.53 9.07 -7.35
C SER A 318 74.78 7.84 -6.82
N SER A 319 73.51 8.01 -6.43
CA SER A 319 72.71 6.96 -5.79
C SER A 319 71.98 6.08 -6.81
N ASN A 320 71.82 4.78 -6.50
CA ASN A 320 71.00 3.85 -7.28
C ASN A 320 69.58 3.67 -6.66
N ILE A 321 69.08 4.69 -5.96
CA ILE A 321 67.85 4.64 -5.16
C ILE A 321 66.62 4.24 -5.98
N THR A 322 66.51 4.74 -7.22
CA THR A 322 65.38 4.46 -8.12
C THR A 322 65.32 2.99 -8.52
N SER A 323 66.47 2.37 -8.78
CA SER A 323 66.55 0.95 -9.14
C SER A 323 66.47 0.03 -7.92
N LEU A 324 66.86 0.48 -6.73
CA LEU A 324 66.78 -0.32 -5.50
C LEU A 324 65.33 -0.46 -4.99
N CYS A 325 64.53 0.59 -5.19
CA CYS A 325 63.13 0.67 -4.77
C CYS A 325 62.14 0.49 -5.93
N SER A 326 62.49 -0.37 -6.89
CA SER A 326 61.58 -0.85 -7.93
C SER A 326 61.03 -2.24 -7.56
N PRO A 327 59.75 -2.55 -7.86
CA PRO A 327 59.22 -3.90 -7.63
C PRO A 327 59.89 -4.97 -8.52
N SER A 328 60.49 -4.58 -9.65
CA SER A 328 61.16 -5.50 -10.59
C SER A 328 62.57 -5.93 -10.17
N SER A 329 63.22 -5.17 -9.29
CA SER A 329 64.49 -5.51 -8.64
C SER A 329 64.17 -6.18 -7.31
N SER A 330 64.63 -7.41 -7.09
CA SER A 330 64.29 -8.25 -5.93
C SER A 330 64.74 -7.75 -4.54
N SER A 331 65.16 -6.49 -4.40
CA SER A 331 65.80 -5.90 -3.21
C SER A 331 64.84 -5.49 -2.08
N TYR A 332 63.57 -5.14 -2.36
CA TYR A 332 62.60 -4.75 -1.33
C TYR A 332 61.22 -5.37 -1.54
N PRO A 333 60.64 -6.08 -0.55
CA PRO A 333 59.36 -6.75 -0.70
C PRO A 333 58.19 -5.75 -0.59
N PHE A 334 57.61 -5.37 -1.73
CA PHE A 334 56.44 -4.47 -1.81
C PHE A 334 55.09 -5.18 -1.62
N GLY A 335 54.99 -6.48 -1.93
CA GLY A 335 53.76 -7.27 -1.76
C GLY A 335 52.56 -6.67 -2.49
N ILE A 336 51.41 -6.52 -1.82
CA ILE A 336 50.15 -5.98 -2.36
C ILE A 336 50.25 -4.53 -2.86
N TYR A 337 51.32 -3.82 -2.49
CA TYR A 337 51.58 -2.45 -2.93
C TYR A 337 52.44 -2.39 -4.21
N GLY A 338 52.99 -3.53 -4.67
CA GLY A 338 53.85 -3.60 -5.85
C GLY A 338 53.17 -3.07 -7.12
N ASP A 339 51.91 -3.46 -7.35
CA ASP A 339 51.09 -3.01 -8.47
C ASP A 339 51.04 -1.47 -8.57
N ALA A 340 51.05 -0.75 -7.44
CA ALA A 340 50.99 0.71 -7.45
C ALA A 340 52.22 1.34 -8.10
N LEU A 341 53.39 0.71 -7.95
CA LEU A 341 54.65 1.16 -8.53
C LEU A 341 54.80 0.65 -9.97
N GLU A 342 54.46 -0.63 -10.22
CA GLU A 342 54.56 -1.25 -11.54
C GLU A 342 53.70 -0.53 -12.59
N PHE A 343 52.45 -0.19 -12.22
CA PHE A 343 51.54 0.56 -13.08
C PHE A 343 51.65 2.08 -12.95
N ASN A 344 52.66 2.59 -12.23
CA ASN A 344 52.90 4.03 -12.03
C ASN A 344 51.70 4.80 -11.44
N VAL A 345 50.90 4.16 -10.59
CA VAL A 345 49.70 4.75 -9.97
C VAL A 345 50.07 5.91 -9.05
N THR A 346 51.22 5.84 -8.37
CA THR A 346 51.70 6.87 -7.45
C THR A 346 52.10 8.19 -8.13
N THR A 347 52.44 8.14 -9.44
CA THR A 347 52.84 9.29 -10.26
C THR A 347 51.75 9.75 -11.25
N ALA A 348 50.71 8.94 -11.45
CA ALA A 348 49.62 9.20 -12.38
C ALA A 348 48.76 10.44 -12.02
N PRO A 349 48.10 11.07 -13.02
CA PRO A 349 47.14 12.14 -12.76
C PRO A 349 45.94 11.65 -11.93
N PHE A 350 45.27 12.57 -11.25
CA PHE A 350 44.22 12.27 -10.26
C PHE A 350 43.13 11.30 -10.75
N PHE A 351 42.58 11.52 -11.95
CA PHE A 351 41.50 10.66 -12.47
C PHE A 351 41.97 9.22 -12.68
N ASN A 352 43.14 9.02 -13.30
CA ASN A 352 43.66 7.69 -13.57
C ASN A 352 43.95 6.95 -12.27
N LYS A 353 44.61 7.60 -11.30
CA LYS A 353 44.89 6.97 -10.01
C LYS A 353 43.61 6.69 -9.22
N TYR A 354 42.62 7.59 -9.23
CA TYR A 354 41.34 7.40 -8.54
C TYR A 354 40.58 6.18 -9.08
N PHE A 355 40.37 6.10 -10.40
CA PHE A 355 39.62 4.97 -10.99
C PHE A 355 40.35 3.64 -10.81
N TYR A 356 41.68 3.64 -10.89
CA TYR A 356 42.47 2.44 -10.62
C TYR A 356 42.30 1.98 -9.16
N CYS A 357 42.41 2.90 -8.20
CA CYS A 357 42.25 2.55 -6.78
C CYS A 357 40.82 2.11 -6.44
N LEU A 358 39.80 2.74 -7.04
CA LEU A 358 38.40 2.32 -6.91
C LEU A 358 38.18 0.91 -7.48
N TRP A 359 38.75 0.61 -8.65
CA TRP A 359 38.72 -0.73 -9.24
C TRP A 359 39.41 -1.75 -8.33
N TRP A 360 40.60 -1.40 -7.79
CA TRP A 360 41.37 -2.26 -6.90
C TRP A 360 40.57 -2.59 -5.63
N GLY A 361 39.92 -1.58 -5.04
CA GLY A 361 39.04 -1.77 -3.88
C GLY A 361 37.85 -2.68 -4.20
N LEU A 362 37.22 -2.48 -5.38
CA LEU A 362 36.02 -3.22 -5.77
C LEU A 362 36.34 -4.70 -6.02
N ARG A 363 37.45 -4.94 -6.71
CA ARG A 363 37.97 -6.26 -7.01
C ARG A 363 38.20 -7.07 -5.73
N ASN A 364 38.85 -6.47 -4.74
CA ASN A 364 39.19 -7.16 -3.49
C ASN A 364 38.00 -7.28 -2.51
N LEU A 365 37.07 -6.32 -2.48
CA LEU A 365 35.84 -6.46 -1.68
C LEU A 365 34.89 -7.51 -2.24
N SER A 366 34.91 -7.76 -3.55
CA SER A 366 34.00 -8.73 -4.18
C SER A 366 34.28 -10.18 -3.80
N SER A 367 35.44 -10.46 -3.19
CA SER A 367 36.03 -11.79 -2.91
C SER A 367 36.25 -12.68 -4.13
N LEU A 368 35.44 -12.58 -5.19
CA LEU A 368 35.54 -13.34 -6.44
C LEU A 368 36.76 -12.94 -7.28
N GLY A 369 37.16 -11.66 -7.23
CA GLY A 369 38.31 -11.13 -7.97
C GLY A 369 39.59 -11.00 -7.16
N GLN A 370 39.61 -11.44 -5.90
CA GLN A 370 40.69 -11.17 -4.96
C GLN A 370 41.98 -11.91 -5.35
N ASN A 371 43.09 -11.16 -5.44
CA ASN A 371 44.41 -11.69 -5.79
C ASN A 371 45.53 -11.07 -4.93
N LEU A 372 45.27 -10.95 -3.62
CA LEU A 372 46.24 -10.34 -2.70
C LEU A 372 47.47 -11.25 -2.51
N SER A 373 48.63 -10.79 -2.99
CA SER A 373 49.93 -11.41 -2.79
C SER A 373 50.71 -10.66 -1.71
N THR A 374 50.68 -11.15 -0.47
CA THR A 374 51.30 -10.45 0.67
C THR A 374 52.79 -10.75 0.83
N SER A 375 53.58 -9.77 1.27
CA SER A 375 54.92 -10.02 1.84
C SER A 375 54.85 -10.53 3.29
N THR A 376 56.00 -10.75 3.92
CA THR A 376 56.11 -11.12 5.35
C THR A 376 55.86 -9.94 6.30
N TYR A 377 55.58 -8.73 5.79
CA TYR A 377 55.31 -7.56 6.60
C TYR A 377 53.97 -7.68 7.33
N ALA A 378 54.00 -7.64 8.66
CA ALA A 378 52.82 -7.85 9.50
C ALA A 378 51.68 -6.86 9.23
N GLY A 379 51.99 -5.57 8.97
CA GLY A 379 50.97 -4.56 8.69
C GLY A 379 50.19 -4.84 7.41
N GLU A 380 50.86 -5.36 6.39
CA GLU A 380 50.25 -5.78 5.13
C GLU A 380 49.36 -7.02 5.31
N ILE A 381 49.84 -8.03 6.06
CA ILE A 381 49.08 -9.24 6.35
C ILE A 381 47.80 -8.88 7.12
N ILE A 382 47.89 -8.02 8.15
CA ILE A 382 46.73 -7.56 8.92
C ILE A 382 45.74 -6.82 8.01
N PHE A 383 46.22 -5.93 7.13
CA PHE A 383 45.37 -5.22 6.19
C PHE A 383 44.67 -6.18 5.21
N ALA A 384 45.37 -7.18 4.68
CA ALA A 384 44.79 -8.20 3.81
C ALA A 384 43.73 -9.06 4.51
N ILE A 385 43.95 -9.44 5.78
CA ILE A 385 42.95 -10.15 6.61
C ILE A 385 41.69 -9.29 6.78
N ILE A 386 41.84 -8.00 7.07
CA ILE A 386 40.71 -7.07 7.21
C ILE A 386 39.94 -6.97 5.89
N ILE A 387 40.63 -6.87 4.75
CA ILE A 387 39.99 -6.82 3.42
C ILE A 387 39.18 -8.08 3.15
N ALA A 388 39.78 -9.25 3.36
CA ALA A 388 39.13 -10.53 3.07
C ALA A 388 37.88 -10.74 3.93
N THR A 389 37.97 -10.43 5.23
CA THR A 389 36.85 -10.55 6.17
C THR A 389 35.75 -9.53 5.91
N LEU A 390 36.10 -8.25 5.69
CA LEU A 390 35.16 -7.19 5.40
C LEU A 390 34.47 -7.39 4.04
N GLY A 391 35.21 -7.81 3.02
CA GLY A 391 34.70 -8.10 1.68
C GLY A 391 33.61 -9.17 1.70
N LEU A 392 33.89 -10.30 2.37
CA LEU A 392 32.92 -11.39 2.51
C LEU A 392 31.61 -10.92 3.16
N VAL A 393 31.70 -10.19 4.29
CA VAL A 393 30.52 -9.70 5.03
C VAL A 393 29.74 -8.68 4.19
N LEU A 394 30.42 -7.69 3.60
CA LEU A 394 29.76 -6.64 2.82
C LEU A 394 29.11 -7.19 1.55
N PHE A 395 29.75 -8.14 0.87
CA PHE A 395 29.20 -8.76 -0.33
C PHE A 395 27.98 -9.64 0.01
N ALA A 396 28.03 -10.41 1.10
CA ALA A 396 26.87 -11.16 1.58
C ALA A 396 25.69 -10.25 1.96
N LEU A 397 25.95 -9.12 2.65
CA LEU A 397 24.93 -8.13 2.99
C LEU A 397 24.34 -7.47 1.74
N LEU A 398 25.16 -7.18 0.72
CA LEU A 398 24.69 -6.63 -0.55
C LEU A 398 23.70 -7.59 -1.22
N ILE A 399 24.08 -8.86 -1.38
CA ILE A 399 23.22 -9.88 -2.00
C ILE A 399 21.93 -10.07 -1.19
N GLY A 400 22.03 -10.24 0.13
CA GLY A 400 20.88 -10.45 1.00
C GLY A 400 19.89 -9.28 0.94
N ASN A 401 20.38 -8.05 1.05
CA ASN A 401 19.53 -6.86 0.98
C ASN A 401 18.93 -6.69 -0.44
N MET A 402 19.70 -6.90 -1.51
CA MET A 402 19.18 -6.85 -2.88
C MET A 402 18.03 -7.85 -3.07
N GLN A 403 18.21 -9.07 -2.59
CA GLN A 403 17.20 -10.12 -2.69
C GLN A 403 15.90 -9.71 -1.99
N THR A 404 15.97 -9.21 -0.74
CA THR A 404 14.80 -8.75 0.00
C THR A 404 14.04 -7.63 -0.73
N TYR A 405 14.76 -6.64 -1.29
CA TYR A 405 14.11 -5.55 -2.02
C TYR A 405 13.45 -6.01 -3.32
N LEU A 406 14.12 -6.88 -4.09
CA LEU A 406 13.54 -7.43 -5.34
C LEU A 406 12.31 -8.29 -5.04
N GLN A 407 12.39 -9.18 -4.04
CA GLN A 407 11.28 -10.03 -3.62
C GLN A 407 10.07 -9.23 -3.15
N SER A 408 10.27 -8.10 -2.44
CA SER A 408 9.17 -7.26 -1.95
C SER A 408 8.24 -6.75 -3.07
N THR A 409 8.77 -6.58 -4.29
CA THR A 409 7.97 -6.17 -5.45
C THR A 409 7.24 -7.33 -6.13
N THR A 410 7.75 -8.55 -5.99
CA THR A 410 7.18 -9.75 -6.62
C THR A 410 6.20 -10.49 -5.72
N VAL A 411 6.12 -10.17 -4.42
CA VAL A 411 5.24 -10.86 -3.45
C VAL A 411 3.82 -11.07 -3.98
N ARG A 412 3.15 -10.02 -4.47
CA ARG A 412 1.77 -10.14 -4.96
C ARG A 412 1.65 -11.00 -6.22
N LEU A 413 2.65 -10.95 -7.09
CA LEU A 413 2.69 -11.79 -8.29
C LEU A 413 2.99 -13.25 -7.93
N GLU A 414 3.84 -13.48 -6.94
CA GLU A 414 4.17 -14.80 -6.43
C GLU A 414 2.98 -15.42 -5.68
N GLU A 415 2.29 -14.67 -4.82
CA GLU A 415 1.03 -15.08 -4.17
C GLU A 415 0.01 -15.56 -5.21
N TRP A 416 -0.21 -14.77 -6.27
CA TRP A 416 -1.08 -15.14 -7.39
C TRP A 416 -0.61 -16.42 -8.10
N ARG A 417 0.69 -16.52 -8.42
CA ARG A 417 1.26 -17.69 -9.10
C ARG A 417 1.14 -18.95 -8.27
N ILE A 418 1.41 -18.89 -6.97
CA ILE A 418 1.30 -20.02 -6.04
C ILE A 418 -0.15 -20.46 -5.99
N LYS A 419 -1.08 -19.55 -5.69
CA LYS A 419 -2.52 -19.86 -5.61
C LYS A 419 -3.04 -20.49 -6.90
N ARG A 420 -2.67 -19.95 -8.07
CA ARG A 420 -3.06 -20.51 -9.37
C ARG A 420 -2.49 -21.91 -9.58
N THR A 421 -1.23 -22.15 -9.20
CA THR A 421 -0.59 -23.46 -9.33
C THR A 421 -1.25 -24.49 -8.43
N ASP A 422 -1.56 -24.13 -7.19
CA ASP A 422 -2.26 -24.98 -6.24
C ASP A 422 -3.67 -25.34 -6.74
N THR A 423 -4.44 -24.37 -7.25
CA THR A 423 -5.75 -24.64 -7.87
C THR A 423 -5.61 -25.61 -9.05
N GLU A 424 -4.64 -25.40 -9.95
CA GLU A 424 -4.42 -26.29 -11.10
C GLU A 424 -4.05 -27.72 -10.67
N GLN A 425 -3.16 -27.86 -9.69
CA GLN A 425 -2.79 -29.17 -9.15
C GLN A 425 -3.99 -29.87 -8.51
N TRP A 426 -4.78 -29.14 -7.73
CA TRP A 426 -6.01 -29.66 -7.14
C TRP A 426 -7.02 -30.11 -8.21
N MET A 427 -7.25 -29.31 -9.26
CA MET A 427 -8.14 -29.65 -10.37
C MET A 427 -7.66 -30.87 -11.18
N ARG A 428 -6.35 -31.05 -11.31
CA ARG A 428 -5.74 -32.21 -11.96
C ARG A 428 -5.90 -33.46 -11.11
N HIS A 429 -5.59 -33.37 -9.82
CA HIS A 429 -5.70 -34.48 -8.88
C HIS A 429 -7.15 -35.00 -8.77
N ARG A 430 -8.13 -34.09 -8.81
CA ARG A 430 -9.56 -34.42 -8.81
C ARG A 430 -10.14 -34.80 -10.18
N GLN A 431 -9.31 -34.81 -11.23
CA GLN A 431 -9.71 -35.19 -12.60
C GLN A 431 -10.92 -34.40 -13.13
N LEU A 432 -11.03 -33.11 -12.80
CA LEU A 432 -12.17 -32.30 -13.23
C LEU A 432 -12.29 -32.21 -14.76
N PRO A 433 -13.52 -32.21 -15.32
CA PRO A 433 -13.77 -31.96 -16.74
C PRO A 433 -13.18 -30.63 -17.23
N PRO A 434 -12.80 -30.53 -18.52
CA PRO A 434 -12.16 -29.32 -19.06
C PRO A 434 -13.03 -28.06 -18.95
N GLU A 435 -14.35 -28.20 -19.10
CA GLU A 435 -15.32 -27.09 -18.97
C GLU A 435 -15.36 -26.52 -17.55
N LEU A 436 -15.38 -27.39 -16.53
CA LEU A 436 -15.32 -26.99 -15.13
C LEU A 436 -13.98 -26.33 -14.80
N ARG A 437 -12.86 -26.85 -15.34
CA ARG A 437 -11.54 -26.23 -15.17
C ARG A 437 -11.49 -24.83 -15.76
N GLN A 438 -12.05 -24.63 -16.95
CA GLN A 438 -12.14 -23.30 -17.57
C GLN A 438 -13.00 -22.34 -16.74
N SER A 439 -14.11 -22.82 -16.22
CA SER A 439 -15.01 -22.03 -15.35
C SER A 439 -14.32 -21.58 -14.06
N ILE A 440 -13.58 -22.49 -13.40
CA ILE A 440 -12.79 -22.19 -12.21
C ILE A 440 -11.69 -21.17 -12.54
N ARG A 441 -10.97 -21.32 -13.66
CA ARG A 441 -9.94 -20.35 -14.09
C ARG A 441 -10.52 -18.95 -14.31
N LYS A 442 -11.69 -18.85 -14.96
CA LYS A 442 -12.37 -17.57 -15.20
C LYS A 442 -12.76 -16.93 -13.86
N TYR A 443 -13.32 -17.71 -12.95
CA TYR A 443 -13.68 -17.25 -11.60
C TYR A 443 -12.46 -16.77 -10.79
N ASP A 444 -11.39 -17.56 -10.71
CA ASP A 444 -10.18 -17.19 -9.95
C ASP A 444 -9.51 -15.93 -10.53
N GLN A 445 -9.48 -15.81 -11.86
CA GLN A 445 -8.96 -14.62 -12.53
C GLN A 445 -9.80 -13.38 -12.22
N TYR A 446 -11.13 -13.48 -12.33
CA TYR A 446 -12.01 -12.37 -12.02
C TYR A 446 -11.93 -11.97 -10.55
N LYS A 447 -11.99 -12.95 -9.63
CA LYS A 447 -11.83 -12.72 -8.18
C LYS A 447 -10.53 -11.98 -7.86
N TRP A 448 -9.42 -12.35 -8.51
CA TRP A 448 -8.15 -11.65 -8.33
C TRP A 448 -8.17 -10.22 -8.87
N LEU A 449 -8.78 -9.98 -10.03
CA LEU A 449 -8.90 -8.62 -10.60
C LEU A 449 -9.76 -7.71 -9.72
N ALA A 450 -10.87 -8.23 -9.19
CA ALA A 450 -11.79 -7.48 -8.33
C ALA A 450 -11.18 -7.17 -6.95
N THR A 451 -10.60 -8.18 -6.28
CA THR A 451 -10.15 -8.06 -4.88
C THR A 451 -8.66 -7.74 -4.73
N ARG A 452 -7.86 -7.89 -5.80
CA ARG A 452 -6.38 -7.87 -5.78
C ARG A 452 -5.77 -8.82 -4.74
N GLY A 453 -6.45 -9.93 -4.47
CA GLY A 453 -6.01 -10.94 -3.50
C GLY A 453 -6.24 -10.54 -2.04
N VAL A 454 -7.02 -9.50 -1.77
CA VAL A 454 -7.44 -9.14 -0.41
C VAL A 454 -8.61 -10.01 -0.01
N ASP A 455 -8.51 -10.62 1.17
CA ASP A 455 -9.64 -11.28 1.83
C ASP A 455 -10.40 -10.24 2.65
N GLU A 456 -11.57 -9.83 2.14
CA GLU A 456 -12.40 -8.78 2.76
C GLU A 456 -12.91 -9.20 4.14
N GLU A 457 -13.23 -10.48 4.34
CA GLU A 457 -13.78 -10.97 5.60
C GLU A 457 -12.69 -10.97 6.68
N ALA A 458 -11.51 -11.50 6.37
CA ALA A 458 -10.35 -11.47 7.28
C ALA A 458 -9.90 -10.03 7.60
N LEU A 459 -9.96 -9.12 6.62
CA LEU A 459 -9.65 -7.70 6.82
C LEU A 459 -10.60 -7.06 7.83
N LEU A 460 -11.91 -7.31 7.69
CA LEU A 460 -12.95 -6.77 8.56
C LEU A 460 -12.91 -7.38 9.97
N GLU A 461 -12.52 -8.65 10.11
CA GLU A 461 -12.33 -9.30 11.42
C GLU A 461 -11.17 -8.70 12.23
N GLY A 462 -10.15 -8.15 11.56
CA GLY A 462 -9.05 -7.45 12.23
C GLY A 462 -9.41 -6.07 12.82
N LEU A 463 -10.62 -5.55 12.53
CA LEU A 463 -11.09 -4.25 13.00
C LEU A 463 -11.98 -4.37 14.25
N PRO A 464 -11.99 -3.33 15.12
CA PRO A 464 -13.00 -3.22 16.19
C PRO A 464 -14.43 -3.33 15.66
N LEU A 465 -15.31 -3.91 16.47
CA LEU A 465 -16.71 -4.19 16.11
C LEU A 465 -17.46 -2.97 15.56
N ASP A 466 -17.26 -1.80 16.18
CA ASP A 466 -17.95 -0.56 15.78
C ASP A 466 -17.55 -0.11 14.38
N LEU A 467 -16.25 -0.11 14.07
CA LEU A 467 -15.76 0.24 12.72
C LEU A 467 -16.21 -0.76 11.67
N ARG A 468 -16.21 -2.05 12.00
CA ARG A 468 -16.71 -3.10 11.11
C ARG A 468 -18.19 -2.87 10.76
N ARG A 469 -19.01 -2.50 11.75
CA ARG A 469 -20.43 -2.19 11.57
C ARG A 469 -20.62 -0.96 10.70
N ASP A 470 -19.90 0.12 10.98
CA ASP A 470 -19.98 1.36 10.20
C ASP A 470 -19.61 1.15 8.73
N ILE A 471 -18.55 0.38 8.46
CA ILE A 471 -18.13 0.03 7.09
C ILE A 471 -19.23 -0.79 6.39
N LYS A 472 -19.70 -1.87 7.01
CA LYS A 472 -20.77 -2.70 6.42
C LYS A 472 -22.05 -1.91 6.17
N ARG A 473 -22.45 -1.05 7.11
CA ARG A 473 -23.59 -0.16 6.94
C ARG A 473 -23.38 0.79 5.77
N HIS A 474 -22.22 1.41 5.66
CA HIS A 474 -21.91 2.33 4.55
C HIS A 474 -21.97 1.64 3.18
N LEU A 475 -21.51 0.39 3.08
CA LEU A 475 -21.49 -0.35 1.82
C LEU A 475 -22.87 -0.89 1.41
N CYS A 476 -23.69 -1.29 2.38
CA CYS A 476 -24.88 -2.09 2.11
C CYS A 476 -26.22 -1.36 2.29
N LEU A 477 -26.29 -0.30 3.11
CA LEU A 477 -27.57 0.27 3.56
C LEU A 477 -28.47 0.71 2.41
N ASP A 478 -27.90 1.39 1.40
CA ASP A 478 -28.67 1.86 0.25
C ASP A 478 -29.23 0.71 -0.59
N LEU A 479 -28.52 -0.41 -0.68
CA LEU A 479 -28.99 -1.61 -1.37
C LEU A 479 -30.10 -2.30 -0.59
N VAL A 480 -29.94 -2.41 0.74
CA VAL A 480 -30.95 -3.03 1.62
C VAL A 480 -32.25 -2.22 1.58
N ARG A 481 -32.20 -0.89 1.63
CA ARG A 481 -33.38 -0.03 1.57
C ARG A 481 -34.14 -0.09 0.24
N ARG A 482 -33.53 -0.56 -0.85
CA ARG A 482 -34.26 -0.77 -2.11
C ARG A 482 -35.27 -1.89 -2.03
N VAL A 483 -35.13 -2.82 -1.07
CA VAL A 483 -36.15 -3.82 -0.79
C VAL A 483 -37.31 -3.12 -0.07
N PRO A 484 -38.51 -3.03 -0.67
CA PRO A 484 -39.61 -2.22 -0.13
C PRO A 484 -40.08 -2.62 1.28
N LEU A 485 -39.80 -3.87 1.66
CA LEU A 485 -40.05 -4.41 2.98
C LEU A 485 -39.03 -3.88 4.00
N PHE A 486 -37.74 -3.89 3.66
CA PHE A 486 -36.66 -3.47 4.56
C PHE A 486 -36.67 -1.96 4.80
N ASP A 487 -37.04 -1.18 3.79
CA ASP A 487 -37.21 0.29 3.90
C ASP A 487 -38.17 0.73 5.04
N GLN A 488 -39.11 -0.12 5.42
CA GLN A 488 -40.07 0.17 6.49
C GLN A 488 -39.63 -0.34 7.86
N MET A 489 -38.50 -1.03 7.93
CA MET A 489 -37.93 -1.51 9.18
C MET A 489 -37.22 -0.37 9.90
N ASP A 490 -37.07 -0.50 11.22
CA ASP A 490 -36.28 0.45 11.99
C ASP A 490 -34.79 0.34 11.63
N GLU A 491 -34.02 1.39 11.95
CA GLU A 491 -32.58 1.45 11.66
C GLU A 491 -31.81 0.29 12.30
N ARG A 492 -32.25 -0.19 13.47
CA ARG A 492 -31.60 -1.31 14.18
C ARG A 492 -31.72 -2.61 13.41
N MET A 493 -32.86 -2.87 12.77
CA MET A 493 -33.03 -4.03 11.91
C MET A 493 -32.23 -3.91 10.62
N LEU A 494 -32.20 -2.72 10.01
CA LEU A 494 -31.34 -2.47 8.84
C LEU A 494 -29.87 -2.71 9.17
N ASP A 495 -29.40 -2.29 10.34
CA ASP A 495 -28.04 -2.55 10.83
C ASP A 495 -27.78 -4.04 11.01
N ALA A 496 -28.73 -4.76 11.62
CA ALA A 496 -28.61 -6.21 11.84
C ALA A 496 -28.56 -7.01 10.52
N ILE A 497 -29.25 -6.53 9.47
CA ILE A 497 -29.16 -7.09 8.11
C ILE A 497 -27.80 -6.76 7.49
N CYS A 498 -27.38 -5.48 7.54
CA CYS A 498 -26.10 -5.05 6.99
C CYS A 498 -24.91 -5.80 7.61
N GLU A 499 -24.94 -6.09 8.91
CA GLU A 499 -23.89 -6.84 9.60
C GLU A 499 -23.75 -8.29 9.08
N ARG A 500 -24.83 -8.90 8.58
CA ARG A 500 -24.89 -10.29 8.11
C ARG A 500 -24.64 -10.47 6.62
N LEU A 501 -24.71 -9.39 5.84
CA LEU A 501 -24.37 -9.45 4.42
C LEU A 501 -22.91 -9.86 4.21
N LYS A 502 -22.71 -10.75 3.24
CA LYS A 502 -21.39 -11.24 2.79
C LYS A 502 -21.17 -10.92 1.32
N PRO A 503 -19.95 -10.59 0.90
CA PRO A 503 -19.66 -10.36 -0.51
C PRO A 503 -19.83 -11.65 -1.33
N ALA A 504 -20.36 -11.52 -2.53
CA ALA A 504 -20.59 -12.60 -3.49
C ALA A 504 -20.14 -12.15 -4.89
N LEU A 505 -19.50 -13.08 -5.61
CA LEU A 505 -18.98 -12.85 -6.97
C LEU A 505 -19.50 -13.94 -7.89
N CYS A 506 -20.02 -13.57 -9.05
CA CYS A 506 -20.49 -14.50 -10.07
C CYS A 506 -19.86 -14.16 -11.41
N THR A 507 -19.45 -15.19 -12.16
CA THR A 507 -18.92 -14.98 -13.51
C THR A 507 -20.01 -15.02 -14.57
N GLU A 508 -19.76 -14.39 -15.71
CA GLU A 508 -20.68 -14.43 -16.86
C GLU A 508 -20.94 -15.89 -17.28
N GLY A 509 -22.21 -16.19 -17.53
CA GLY A 509 -22.68 -17.50 -17.98
C GLY A 509 -23.11 -18.43 -16.84
N THR A 510 -22.79 -18.09 -15.59
CA THR A 510 -23.20 -18.88 -14.43
C THR A 510 -24.71 -18.82 -14.19
N TYR A 511 -25.30 -19.96 -13.84
CA TYR A 511 -26.67 -20.03 -13.34
C TYR A 511 -26.62 -19.92 -11.82
N LEU A 512 -27.22 -18.86 -11.27
CA LEU A 512 -27.24 -18.62 -9.83
C LEU A 512 -28.31 -19.51 -9.18
N VAL A 513 -29.47 -19.62 -9.83
CA VAL A 513 -30.58 -20.49 -9.42
C VAL A 513 -31.38 -20.89 -10.65
N ARG A 514 -31.91 -22.11 -10.70
CA ARG A 514 -32.87 -22.53 -11.73
C ARG A 514 -34.28 -22.56 -11.17
N GLU A 515 -35.26 -22.44 -12.05
CA GLU A 515 -36.67 -22.59 -11.68
C GLU A 515 -36.88 -23.96 -11.02
N GLY A 516 -37.42 -23.98 -9.80
CA GLY A 516 -37.60 -25.17 -8.97
C GLY A 516 -36.52 -25.43 -7.91
N ASP A 517 -35.31 -24.89 -8.09
CA ASP A 517 -34.20 -25.08 -7.13
C ASP A 517 -34.50 -24.38 -5.79
N PRO A 518 -34.04 -24.91 -4.64
CA PRO A 518 -34.19 -24.25 -3.35
C PRO A 518 -33.40 -22.94 -3.32
N VAL A 519 -34.05 -21.85 -2.88
CA VAL A 519 -33.41 -20.54 -2.71
C VAL A 519 -32.72 -20.51 -1.35
N ASN A 520 -31.39 -20.40 -1.35
CA ASN A 520 -30.58 -20.44 -0.13
C ASN A 520 -30.11 -19.06 0.35
N GLU A 521 -30.09 -18.09 -0.55
CA GLU A 521 -29.63 -16.74 -0.28
C GLU A 521 -30.35 -15.71 -1.15
N MET A 522 -30.48 -14.50 -0.61
CA MET A 522 -30.97 -13.32 -1.30
C MET A 522 -29.78 -12.48 -1.73
N LEU A 523 -29.72 -12.10 -3.00
CA LEU A 523 -28.59 -11.36 -3.57
C LEU A 523 -28.98 -9.90 -3.86
N PHE A 524 -28.10 -8.98 -3.47
CA PHE A 524 -28.21 -7.54 -3.71
C PHE A 524 -27.14 -7.13 -4.70
N ILE A 525 -27.53 -6.72 -5.90
CA ILE A 525 -26.59 -6.52 -7.00
C ILE A 525 -25.95 -5.14 -6.86
N ILE A 526 -24.61 -5.11 -6.81
CA ILE A 526 -23.82 -3.89 -6.75
C ILE A 526 -23.42 -3.50 -8.18
N ARG A 527 -22.92 -4.47 -8.94
CA ARG A 527 -22.45 -4.31 -10.31
C ARG A 527 -22.78 -5.53 -11.15
N GLY A 528 -22.94 -5.31 -12.45
CA GLY A 528 -23.23 -6.35 -13.42
C GLY A 528 -24.74 -6.57 -13.63
N HIS A 529 -25.06 -7.50 -14.52
CA HIS A 529 -26.42 -7.78 -14.96
C HIS A 529 -26.72 -9.27 -14.98
N LEU A 530 -27.91 -9.62 -14.52
CA LEU A 530 -28.47 -10.96 -14.55
C LEU A 530 -29.71 -10.97 -15.45
N ASP A 531 -29.90 -12.06 -16.19
CA ASP A 531 -31.16 -12.38 -16.85
C ASP A 531 -31.95 -13.31 -15.93
N SER A 532 -33.23 -12.98 -15.73
CA SER A 532 -34.17 -13.78 -14.96
C SER A 532 -35.35 -14.14 -15.83
N TYR A 533 -35.61 -15.42 -16.05
CA TYR A 533 -36.73 -15.89 -16.86
C TYR A 533 -37.46 -17.07 -16.23
N THR A 534 -38.76 -17.18 -16.51
CA THR A 534 -39.63 -18.28 -16.01
C THR A 534 -40.42 -18.89 -17.15
N THR A 535 -40.60 -20.20 -17.08
CA THR A 535 -41.42 -21.00 -18.00
C THR A 535 -42.72 -21.48 -17.35
N ASN A 536 -42.95 -21.10 -16.09
CA ASN A 536 -44.10 -21.51 -15.28
C ASN A 536 -44.30 -23.04 -15.31
N GLY A 537 -43.24 -23.78 -14.97
CA GLY A 537 -43.23 -25.24 -14.97
C GLY A 537 -43.30 -25.86 -16.37
N GLY A 538 -42.76 -25.20 -17.39
CA GLY A 538 -42.71 -25.73 -18.77
C GLY A 538 -44.00 -25.60 -19.57
N ARG A 539 -44.90 -24.68 -19.20
CA ARG A 539 -46.16 -24.48 -19.92
C ARG A 539 -45.88 -23.92 -21.33
N THR A 540 -46.36 -24.63 -22.36
CA THR A 540 -46.18 -24.21 -23.76
C THR A 540 -46.80 -22.83 -24.00
N GLY A 541 -46.03 -21.92 -24.61
CA GLY A 541 -46.45 -20.55 -24.90
C GLY A 541 -46.31 -19.54 -23.75
N PHE A 542 -45.74 -19.91 -22.60
CA PHE A 542 -45.45 -18.99 -21.50
C PHE A 542 -43.95 -18.81 -21.29
N PHE A 543 -43.43 -17.63 -21.62
CA PHE A 543 -42.05 -17.23 -21.32
C PHE A 543 -42.06 -15.77 -20.86
N ASN A 544 -41.63 -15.53 -19.63
CA ASN A 544 -41.48 -14.18 -19.09
C ASN A 544 -40.02 -13.98 -18.68
N SER A 545 -39.39 -12.93 -19.19
CA SER A 545 -38.00 -12.58 -18.89
C SER A 545 -37.89 -11.14 -18.39
N CYS A 546 -36.94 -10.92 -17.49
CA CYS A 546 -36.60 -9.61 -16.94
C CYS A 546 -35.09 -9.54 -16.70
N ARG A 547 -34.53 -8.33 -16.77
CA ARG A 547 -33.14 -8.08 -16.40
C ARG A 547 -33.08 -7.53 -14.99
N ILE A 548 -32.07 -7.97 -14.25
CA ILE A 548 -31.75 -7.54 -12.89
C ILE A 548 -30.39 -6.85 -12.99
N GLY A 549 -30.31 -5.60 -12.58
CA GLY A 549 -29.10 -4.79 -12.67
C GLY A 549 -28.65 -4.21 -11.32
N PRO A 550 -27.72 -3.24 -11.35
CA PRO A 550 -27.22 -2.57 -10.16
C PRO A 550 -28.33 -1.94 -9.32
N GLY A 551 -28.37 -2.32 -8.04
CA GLY A 551 -29.38 -1.92 -7.06
C GLY A 551 -30.66 -2.75 -7.07
N ASP A 552 -30.81 -3.70 -7.99
CA ASP A 552 -31.88 -4.70 -7.89
C ASP A 552 -31.44 -5.86 -6.97
N PHE A 553 -32.38 -6.76 -6.70
CA PHE A 553 -32.16 -7.95 -5.88
C PHE A 553 -32.90 -9.17 -6.43
N CYS A 554 -32.48 -10.36 -6.02
CA CYS A 554 -33.18 -11.62 -6.29
C CYS A 554 -33.17 -12.55 -5.08
N GLY A 555 -34.03 -13.58 -5.10
CA GLY A 555 -34.23 -14.49 -3.96
C GLY A 555 -35.26 -13.98 -2.98
N GLU A 556 -36.18 -13.12 -3.43
CA GLU A 556 -37.26 -12.54 -2.63
C GLU A 556 -38.24 -13.58 -2.07
N GLU A 557 -38.24 -14.80 -2.62
CA GLU A 557 -38.97 -15.95 -2.10
C GLU A 557 -38.60 -16.24 -0.63
N LEU A 558 -37.36 -15.93 -0.22
CA LEU A 558 -36.92 -16.10 1.16
C LEU A 558 -37.61 -15.15 2.14
N LEU A 559 -38.10 -13.99 1.68
CA LEU A 559 -38.77 -13.02 2.55
C LEU A 559 -40.08 -13.58 3.09
N THR A 560 -40.85 -14.29 2.26
CA THR A 560 -42.12 -14.88 2.70
C THR A 560 -41.90 -16.03 3.68
N TRP A 561 -40.89 -16.86 3.40
CA TRP A 561 -40.49 -17.96 4.26
C TRP A 561 -39.95 -17.49 5.62
N ALA A 562 -39.05 -16.51 5.64
CA ALA A 562 -38.44 -16.05 6.89
C ALA A 562 -39.40 -15.31 7.81
N LEU A 563 -40.44 -14.66 7.25
CA LEU A 563 -41.48 -13.96 8.01
C LEU A 563 -42.60 -14.89 8.53
N ASP A 564 -42.64 -16.14 8.10
CA ASP A 564 -43.57 -17.12 8.65
C ASP A 564 -43.28 -17.32 10.15
N PRO A 565 -44.28 -17.25 11.04
CA PRO A 565 -44.09 -17.52 12.48
C PRO A 565 -43.47 -18.90 12.76
N ARG A 566 -43.79 -19.88 11.91
CA ARG A 566 -43.30 -21.27 11.99
C ARG A 566 -42.70 -21.67 10.64
N PRO A 567 -41.54 -21.08 10.27
CA PRO A 567 -40.95 -21.31 8.97
C PRO A 567 -40.58 -22.78 8.83
N SER A 568 -41.03 -23.41 7.75
CA SER A 568 -40.70 -24.80 7.44
C SER A 568 -39.19 -25.01 7.37
N VAL A 569 -38.72 -26.21 7.71
CA VAL A 569 -37.31 -26.58 7.50
C VAL A 569 -36.94 -26.56 6.01
N VAL A 570 -37.93 -26.80 5.14
CA VAL A 570 -37.78 -26.79 3.69
C VAL A 570 -37.74 -25.34 3.19
N LEU A 571 -36.71 -25.01 2.42
CA LEU A 571 -36.53 -23.72 1.76
C LEU A 571 -37.49 -23.57 0.57
N PRO A 572 -37.90 -22.33 0.24
CA PRO A 572 -38.78 -22.09 -0.90
C PRO A 572 -38.07 -22.41 -2.22
N SER A 573 -38.80 -23.01 -3.16
CA SER A 573 -38.32 -23.20 -4.54
C SER A 573 -38.34 -21.89 -5.32
N SER A 574 -37.32 -21.67 -6.15
CA SER A 574 -37.21 -20.51 -7.03
C SER A 574 -38.30 -20.52 -8.08
N THR A 575 -38.93 -19.37 -8.30
CA THR A 575 -39.98 -19.20 -9.33
C THR A 575 -39.42 -18.96 -10.73
N ARG A 576 -38.10 -18.71 -10.83
CA ARG A 576 -37.42 -18.29 -12.06
C ARG A 576 -36.00 -18.83 -12.13
N THR A 577 -35.49 -18.94 -13.35
CA THR A 577 -34.07 -19.19 -13.60
C THR A 577 -33.34 -17.86 -13.68
N VAL A 578 -32.28 -17.69 -12.89
CA VAL A 578 -31.44 -16.49 -12.88
C VAL A 578 -30.04 -16.85 -13.36
N LYS A 579 -29.59 -16.15 -14.40
CA LYS A 579 -28.30 -16.38 -15.06
C LYS A 579 -27.51 -15.08 -15.16
N ALA A 580 -26.21 -15.12 -14.87
CA ALA A 580 -25.32 -14.00 -15.07
C ALA A 580 -25.02 -13.75 -16.56
N ILE A 581 -25.25 -12.51 -17.01
CA ILE A 581 -24.92 -12.06 -18.37
C ILE A 581 -23.55 -11.40 -18.40
N SER A 582 -23.18 -10.73 -17.32
CA SER A 582 -21.85 -10.15 -17.11
C SER A 582 -21.23 -10.71 -15.84
N GLU A 583 -19.97 -10.37 -15.58
CA GLU A 583 -19.41 -10.50 -14.24
C GLU A 583 -20.25 -9.67 -13.26
N VAL A 584 -20.59 -10.25 -12.11
CA VAL A 584 -21.50 -9.67 -11.12
C VAL A 584 -20.85 -9.62 -9.75
N GLU A 585 -20.94 -8.46 -9.13
CA GLU A 585 -20.57 -8.21 -7.73
C GLU A 585 -21.85 -7.96 -6.94
N ALA A 586 -22.06 -8.72 -5.88
CA ALA A 586 -23.26 -8.67 -5.08
C ALA A 586 -22.96 -8.83 -3.58
N PHE A 587 -23.92 -8.47 -2.75
CA PHE A 587 -23.97 -8.97 -1.37
C PHE A 587 -24.99 -10.10 -1.28
N ALA A 588 -24.67 -11.14 -0.52
CA ALA A 588 -25.54 -12.25 -0.22
C ALA A 588 -26.03 -12.18 1.23
N LEU A 589 -27.34 -12.34 1.43
CA LEU A 589 -27.97 -12.59 2.72
C LEU A 589 -28.48 -14.02 2.74
N ARG A 590 -27.88 -14.87 3.56
CA ARG A 590 -28.26 -16.29 3.66
C ARG A 590 -29.63 -16.45 4.31
N ALA A 591 -30.33 -17.52 3.97
CA ALA A 591 -31.63 -17.85 4.53
C ALA A 591 -31.60 -17.94 6.07
N GLU A 592 -30.57 -18.55 6.64
CA GLU A 592 -30.39 -18.68 8.10
C GLU A 592 -30.25 -17.32 8.78
N ASP A 593 -29.46 -16.42 8.18
CA ASP A 593 -29.23 -15.06 8.65
C ASP A 593 -30.51 -14.22 8.57
N LEU A 594 -31.25 -14.33 7.48
CA LEU A 594 -32.55 -13.67 7.32
C LEU A 594 -33.57 -14.19 8.34
N LYS A 595 -33.63 -15.52 8.55
CA LYS A 595 -34.49 -16.15 9.56
C LYS A 595 -34.14 -15.66 10.96
N PHE A 596 -32.86 -15.54 11.28
CA PHE A 596 -32.40 -15.01 12.56
C PHE A 596 -32.90 -13.59 12.79
N VAL A 597 -32.73 -12.69 11.80
CA VAL A 597 -33.21 -11.30 11.90
C VAL A 597 -34.73 -11.25 12.01
N ALA A 598 -35.45 -12.03 11.21
CA ALA A 598 -36.90 -12.10 11.25
C ALA A 598 -37.42 -12.61 12.61
N ALA A 599 -36.74 -13.59 13.22
CA ALA A 599 -37.12 -14.16 14.51
C ALA A 599 -36.90 -13.17 15.67
N GLN A 600 -35.77 -12.45 15.70
CA GLN A 600 -35.48 -11.50 16.78
C GLN A 600 -36.44 -10.31 16.83
N PHE A 601 -37.01 -9.94 15.68
CA PHE A 601 -37.83 -8.75 15.57
C PHE A 601 -39.24 -9.05 15.06
N ARG A 602 -39.81 -10.19 15.47
CA ARG A 602 -41.22 -10.58 15.21
C ARG A 602 -42.23 -9.45 15.47
N ARG A 603 -41.90 -8.48 16.34
CA ARG A 603 -42.66 -7.24 16.61
C ARG A 603 -42.86 -6.28 15.41
N LEU A 604 -42.35 -6.61 14.22
CA LEU A 604 -42.63 -5.97 12.93
C LEU A 604 -44.12 -5.99 12.49
N HIS A 605 -45.07 -6.36 13.36
CA HIS A 605 -46.49 -6.55 13.06
C HIS A 605 -47.28 -5.25 12.79
N SER A 606 -46.73 -4.31 12.02
CA SER A 606 -47.51 -3.20 11.49
C SER A 606 -48.45 -3.69 10.39
N LYS A 607 -49.72 -3.28 10.44
CA LYS A 607 -50.69 -3.48 9.34
C LYS A 607 -50.11 -3.00 7.99
N GLN A 608 -49.29 -1.94 8.02
CA GLN A 608 -48.62 -1.37 6.86
C GLN A 608 -47.62 -2.33 6.20
N LEU A 609 -46.88 -3.11 7.00
CA LEU A 609 -45.96 -4.13 6.52
C LEU A 609 -46.70 -5.30 5.86
N ARG A 610 -47.85 -5.73 6.41
CA ARG A 610 -48.71 -6.74 5.78
C ARG A 610 -49.21 -6.29 4.41
N HIS A 611 -49.64 -5.03 4.30
CA HIS A 611 -50.09 -4.45 3.03
C HIS A 611 -48.96 -4.36 2.00
N LYS A 612 -47.78 -3.85 2.38
CA LYS A 612 -46.61 -3.84 1.48
C LYS A 612 -46.21 -5.26 1.08
N PHE A 613 -46.17 -6.20 2.01
CA PHE A 613 -45.86 -7.59 1.71
C PHE A 613 -46.83 -8.19 0.68
N ARG A 614 -48.15 -8.03 0.87
CA ARG A 614 -49.14 -8.47 -0.13
C ARG A 614 -48.97 -7.76 -1.46
N PHE A 615 -48.66 -6.46 -1.42
CA PHE A 615 -48.49 -5.65 -2.62
C PHE A 615 -47.20 -5.99 -3.37
N TYR A 616 -46.11 -6.36 -2.72
CA TYR A 616 -44.80 -6.62 -3.36
C TYR A 616 -44.48 -8.12 -3.53
N SER A 617 -45.15 -9.02 -2.82
CA SER A 617 -44.98 -10.46 -2.98
C SER A 617 -45.49 -10.92 -4.33
N HIS A 618 -44.62 -11.59 -5.09
CA HIS A 618 -44.97 -12.15 -6.39
C HIS A 618 -46.12 -13.16 -6.29
N GLN A 619 -46.08 -14.05 -5.28
CA GLN A 619 -47.14 -15.05 -5.06
C GLN A 619 -48.52 -14.40 -4.89
N TRP A 620 -48.61 -13.32 -4.10
CA TRP A 620 -49.84 -12.56 -3.89
C TRP A 620 -50.30 -11.82 -5.14
N ARG A 621 -49.37 -11.22 -5.89
CA ARG A 621 -49.68 -10.55 -7.17
C ARG A 621 -50.21 -11.53 -8.22
N THR A 622 -49.55 -12.68 -8.38
CA THR A 622 -49.97 -13.72 -9.33
C THR A 622 -51.31 -14.31 -8.94
N TRP A 623 -51.51 -14.61 -7.65
CA TRP A 623 -52.82 -15.05 -7.13
C TRP A 623 -53.92 -14.02 -7.39
N ALA A 624 -53.68 -12.74 -7.08
CA ALA A 624 -54.64 -11.66 -7.31
C ALA A 624 -54.95 -11.49 -8.79
N ALA A 625 -53.94 -11.51 -9.68
CA ALA A 625 -54.13 -11.44 -11.12
C ALA A 625 -54.98 -12.61 -11.64
N CYS A 626 -54.68 -13.85 -11.23
CA CYS A 626 -55.45 -15.02 -11.62
C CYS A 626 -56.88 -14.98 -11.05
N PHE A 627 -57.07 -14.49 -9.82
CA PHE A 627 -58.38 -14.32 -9.20
C PHE A 627 -59.23 -13.30 -9.96
N VAL A 628 -58.67 -12.13 -10.28
CA VAL A 628 -59.33 -11.09 -11.09
C VAL A 628 -59.65 -11.62 -12.49
N GLN A 629 -58.72 -12.33 -13.13
CA GLN A 629 -58.95 -12.96 -14.43
C GLN A 629 -60.08 -13.99 -14.38
N ALA A 630 -60.14 -14.83 -13.35
CA ALA A 630 -61.21 -15.81 -13.17
C ALA A 630 -62.56 -15.13 -12.92
N ALA A 631 -62.59 -14.10 -12.06
CA ALA A 631 -63.79 -13.31 -11.79
C ALA A 631 -64.31 -12.60 -13.05
N TRP A 632 -63.42 -12.00 -13.84
CA TRP A 632 -63.76 -11.37 -15.12
C TRP A 632 -64.32 -12.36 -16.14
N ARG A 633 -63.71 -13.55 -16.26
CA ARG A 633 -64.22 -14.63 -17.14
C ARG A 633 -65.62 -15.07 -16.72
N ARG A 634 -65.88 -15.21 -15.41
CA ARG A 634 -67.22 -15.54 -14.88
C ARG A 634 -68.23 -14.44 -15.19
N PHE A 635 -67.85 -13.17 -15.01
CA PHE A 635 -68.71 -12.03 -15.36
C PHE A 635 -69.03 -12.00 -16.85
N LYS A 636 -68.03 -12.17 -17.72
CA LYS A 636 -68.20 -12.21 -19.18
C LYS A 636 -69.18 -13.33 -19.59
N LYS A 637 -68.99 -14.53 -19.04
CA LYS A 637 -69.88 -15.68 -19.29
C LYS A 637 -71.32 -15.41 -18.83
N ARG A 638 -71.52 -14.78 -17.67
CA ARG A 638 -72.86 -14.36 -17.19
C ARG A 638 -73.48 -13.29 -18.07
N LYS A 639 -72.70 -12.32 -18.55
CA LYS A 639 -73.17 -11.25 -19.44
C LYS A 639 -73.57 -11.80 -20.82
N GLU A 640 -72.79 -12.74 -21.36
CA GLU A 640 -73.11 -13.45 -22.60
C GLU A 640 -74.36 -14.32 -22.45
N ALA A 641 -74.49 -15.07 -21.35
CA ALA A 641 -75.68 -15.85 -21.05
C ALA A 641 -76.93 -14.98 -20.83
N ALA A 642 -76.80 -13.83 -20.19
CA ALA A 642 -77.91 -12.89 -20.01
C ALA A 642 -78.33 -12.24 -21.33
N LYS A 643 -77.39 -11.94 -22.24
CA LYS A 643 -77.69 -11.49 -23.60
C LYS A 643 -78.42 -12.56 -24.40
N LEU A 644 -77.99 -13.83 -24.30
CA LEU A 644 -78.67 -14.96 -24.95
C LEU A 644 -80.10 -15.14 -24.42
N ARG A 645 -80.31 -15.08 -23.11
CA ARG A 645 -81.66 -15.15 -22.50
C ARG A 645 -82.55 -13.98 -22.90
N ALA A 646 -82.02 -12.75 -22.93
CA ALA A 646 -82.78 -11.59 -23.40
C ALA A 646 -83.17 -11.70 -24.88
N MET A 647 -82.37 -12.41 -25.69
CA MET A 647 -82.67 -12.68 -27.09
C MET A 647 -83.67 -13.82 -27.25
N GLU A 648 -83.66 -14.82 -26.37
CA GLU A 648 -84.70 -15.87 -26.28
C GLU A 648 -86.04 -15.30 -25.80
N ASP A 649 -86.06 -14.43 -24.79
CA ASP A 649 -87.29 -13.82 -24.25
C ASP A 649 -87.99 -12.90 -25.29
N LEU A 650 -87.22 -12.25 -26.18
CA LEU A 650 -87.76 -11.47 -27.31
C LEU A 650 -88.37 -12.35 -28.42
N MET A 651 -88.01 -13.63 -28.50
CA MET A 651 -88.56 -14.57 -29.50
C MET A 651 -89.80 -15.34 -28.99
N VAL A 652 -90.14 -15.26 -27.70
CA VAL A 652 -91.29 -15.96 -27.10
C VAL A 652 -92.54 -15.06 -26.99
N ALA A 653 -92.44 -13.77 -27.31
CA ALA A 653 -93.53 -12.80 -27.22
C ALA A 653 -94.22 -12.51 -28.58
N GLU A 654 -94.68 -13.55 -29.29
CA GLU A 654 -95.73 -13.40 -30.32
C GLU A 654 -96.92 -14.33 -30.01
N PRO A 655 -98.18 -13.92 -30.26
CA PRO A 655 -99.36 -14.71 -29.91
C PRO A 655 -99.72 -15.80 -30.94
N GLU A 656 -100.40 -16.84 -30.43
CA GLU A 656 -100.87 -18.09 -31.05
C GLU A 656 -101.58 -17.99 -32.43
N PRO A 657 -101.56 -19.07 -33.25
CA PRO A 657 -102.07 -19.09 -34.63
C PRO A 657 -103.49 -19.65 -34.77
N GLU A 658 -104.25 -19.18 -35.76
CA GLU A 658 -105.46 -19.85 -36.26
C GLU A 658 -105.18 -20.75 -37.49
N PRO A 659 -106.01 -21.79 -37.74
CA PRO A 659 -105.62 -22.94 -38.54
C PRO A 659 -106.20 -22.93 -39.95
N THR A 660 -105.44 -23.37 -40.97
CA THR A 660 -105.99 -24.20 -42.06
C THR A 660 -104.93 -24.74 -43.06
N LYS A 661 -104.91 -26.09 -43.13
CA LYS A 661 -104.83 -26.95 -44.34
C LYS A 661 -103.49 -27.14 -45.11
N PRO A 662 -103.33 -28.31 -45.80
CA PRO A 662 -102.17 -29.17 -45.58
C PRO A 662 -101.29 -29.44 -46.82
N VAL A 663 -100.23 -30.23 -46.58
CA VAL A 663 -99.45 -31.13 -47.49
C VAL A 663 -97.96 -30.75 -47.62
N SER A 664 -97.09 -31.59 -47.06
CA SER A 664 -96.25 -32.53 -47.85
C SER A 664 -95.33 -33.34 -46.93
N GLY A 665 -95.38 -34.67 -47.07
CA GLY A 665 -94.75 -35.69 -46.21
C GLY A 665 -93.22 -35.78 -46.24
N LEU A 666 -92.52 -34.75 -46.73
CA LEU A 666 -91.05 -34.71 -46.75
C LEU A 666 -90.44 -34.06 -45.50
N ALA A 667 -91.20 -33.22 -44.78
CA ALA A 667 -90.72 -32.51 -43.59
C ALA A 667 -90.63 -33.41 -42.33
N ILE A 668 -91.44 -34.47 -42.27
CA ILE A 668 -91.49 -35.38 -41.10
C ILE A 668 -90.26 -36.30 -41.06
N TYR A 669 -89.67 -36.64 -42.22
CA TYR A 669 -88.44 -37.43 -42.27
C TYR A 669 -87.19 -36.61 -41.89
N ALA A 670 -87.14 -35.33 -42.27
CA ALA A 670 -86.04 -34.44 -41.88
C ALA A 670 -86.02 -34.15 -40.36
N ALA A 671 -87.19 -33.99 -39.73
CA ALA A 671 -87.30 -33.78 -38.28
C ALA A 671 -86.94 -35.04 -37.47
N LYS A 672 -87.23 -36.24 -37.98
CA LYS A 672 -86.89 -37.51 -37.29
C LYS A 672 -85.42 -37.88 -37.44
N LEU A 673 -84.78 -37.54 -38.56
CA LEU A 673 -83.33 -37.74 -38.74
C LEU A 673 -82.53 -36.81 -37.81
N ALA A 674 -82.93 -35.54 -37.68
CA ALA A 674 -82.32 -34.56 -36.78
C ALA A 674 -82.53 -34.88 -35.28
N ALA A 675 -83.60 -35.60 -34.93
CA ALA A 675 -83.83 -36.09 -33.57
C ALA A 675 -83.02 -37.37 -33.24
N SER A 676 -82.70 -38.20 -34.24
CA SER A 676 -81.94 -39.45 -34.02
C SER A 676 -80.44 -39.22 -33.81
N THR A 677 -79.84 -38.18 -34.39
CA THR A 677 -78.45 -37.77 -34.15
C THR A 677 -78.23 -37.10 -32.79
N ARG A 678 -79.29 -36.77 -32.05
CA ARG A 678 -79.21 -36.23 -30.68
C ARG A 678 -79.28 -37.28 -29.56
N ARG A 679 -79.52 -38.55 -29.88
CA ARG A 679 -79.70 -39.61 -28.86
C ARG A 679 -78.67 -40.74 -28.90
N GLY A 680 -77.53 -40.51 -29.56
CA GLY A 680 -76.48 -41.51 -29.77
C GLY A 680 -75.06 -41.02 -29.49
N ILE A 681 -74.85 -40.13 -28.51
CA ILE A 681 -73.52 -39.89 -27.90
C ILE A 681 -73.75 -39.61 -26.42
N ASN A 682 -73.86 -40.69 -25.64
CA ASN A 682 -73.75 -40.63 -24.19
C ASN A 682 -72.93 -41.85 -23.77
N MET A 683 -71.60 -41.74 -23.95
CA MET A 683 -70.58 -42.49 -23.21
C MET A 683 -69.21 -41.88 -23.53
N HIS A 684 -68.56 -41.41 -22.47
CA HIS A 684 -67.18 -40.92 -22.34
C HIS A 684 -66.79 -39.61 -23.05
N SER A 685 -67.08 -38.49 -22.38
CA SER A 685 -66.18 -37.34 -22.29
C SER A 685 -66.40 -36.66 -20.92
N GLU A 686 -65.89 -37.32 -19.88
CA GLU A 686 -65.31 -36.59 -18.75
C GLU A 686 -63.92 -36.09 -19.22
N SER A 687 -63.51 -34.90 -18.76
CA SER A 687 -62.41 -34.04 -19.28
C SER A 687 -62.81 -33.36 -20.60
N ASP A 688 -62.99 -32.05 -20.72
CA ASP A 688 -62.24 -30.93 -20.18
C ASP A 688 -63.18 -29.78 -19.77
N THR A 689 -63.80 -29.89 -18.59
CA THR A 689 -63.98 -28.67 -17.81
C THR A 689 -62.60 -28.33 -17.26
N GLY A 690 -61.89 -27.44 -17.94
CA GLY A 690 -60.79 -26.68 -17.37
C GLY A 690 -61.32 -25.80 -16.23
N VAL A 691 -61.72 -26.45 -15.14
CA VAL A 691 -61.73 -25.89 -13.80
C VAL A 691 -60.32 -25.39 -13.64
N VAL A 692 -60.15 -24.07 -13.75
CA VAL A 692 -58.99 -23.40 -13.19
C VAL A 692 -58.95 -23.88 -11.75
N SER A 693 -58.06 -24.82 -11.43
CA SER A 693 -57.73 -25.15 -10.05
C SER A 693 -57.53 -23.80 -9.37
N PRO A 694 -58.34 -23.43 -8.36
CA PRO A 694 -58.14 -22.15 -7.71
C PRO A 694 -56.72 -22.21 -7.18
N LEU A 695 -55.85 -21.31 -7.66
CA LEU A 695 -54.53 -21.12 -7.05
C LEU A 695 -54.79 -21.02 -5.54
N GLN A 696 -54.22 -21.96 -4.80
CA GLN A 696 -54.40 -22.02 -3.36
C GLN A 696 -54.01 -20.65 -2.81
N LYS A 697 -54.90 -20.04 -2.04
CA LYS A 697 -54.66 -18.72 -1.45
C LYS A 697 -53.29 -18.79 -0.75
N PRO A 698 -52.32 -17.93 -1.11
CA PRO A 698 -51.04 -17.92 -0.42
C PRO A 698 -51.27 -17.82 1.09
N ALA A 699 -50.55 -18.62 1.87
CA ALA A 699 -50.68 -18.59 3.32
C ALA A 699 -50.46 -17.14 3.80
N GLU A 700 -51.41 -16.63 4.59
CA GLU A 700 -51.17 -15.38 5.28
C GLU A 700 -50.11 -15.66 6.34
N PRO A 701 -49.04 -14.85 6.43
CA PRO A 701 -48.17 -14.96 7.59
C PRO A 701 -49.03 -14.68 8.81
N ASP A 702 -49.15 -15.67 9.69
CA ASP A 702 -50.03 -15.62 10.85
C ASP A 702 -49.39 -14.78 11.96
N PHE A 703 -49.52 -13.47 11.81
CA PHE A 703 -49.00 -12.51 12.77
C PHE A 703 -49.89 -12.35 14.01
N SER A 704 -50.84 -13.27 14.23
CA SER A 704 -51.62 -13.40 15.47
C SER A 704 -50.97 -14.47 16.33
N VAL A 705 -50.15 -14.05 17.29
CA VAL A 705 -49.86 -14.89 18.43
C VAL A 705 -50.37 -14.12 19.64
N ASP A 706 -51.37 -14.71 20.28
CA ASP A 706 -51.86 -14.34 21.60
C ASP A 706 -50.71 -14.34 22.60
N GLU A 707 -50.81 -13.45 23.59
CA GLU A 707 -49.86 -13.34 24.69
C GLU A 707 -49.77 -14.68 25.47
N GLU A 708 -48.59 -15.30 25.46
CA GLU A 708 -48.12 -16.17 26.55
C GLU A 708 -46.71 -15.75 26.97
#